data_AF-A0A6P8DMM7-F1
#
_entry.id   AF-A0A6P8DMM7-F1
#
_cell.length_a   1.000
_cell.length_b   1.000
_cell.length_c   1.000
_cell.angle_alpha   90.00
_cell.angle_beta   90.00
_cell.angle_gamma   90.00
#
_symmetry.space_group_name_H-M   'P 1'
#
loop_
_entity.id
_entity.type
_entity.pdbx_description
1 polymer ?
#
loop_
_entity_poly.entity_id
_entity_poly.type
_entity_poly.pdbx_seq_one_letter_code
_entity_poly.pdbx_strand_id
1 'polypeptide(L)'
;MLEDFSECLLERGVLEVSFPRLEELTISGLKNLGMIWGGQVTEDCFSKLKEITVQGCDALVTIFPPCMLRNASLKYLFPPSVAKVLYNLSELVIEDNRGLEEIVAASVDEEVETVASTSEFVFPRATRLRLCGLPGLKSFCQRRHISKWPSLKTLQINRCDSIQNLFCEIDLFQEAPDNCNDVGSSPQRTLFLVDKVSFIYLERLEISEMNRLVTLFPPGTVRSFQNLEVLSIESCGALEMVYNIEENADSDLPSPATVTKLEKLSLTDLAKLQHIWRTDPRGILSFQNLSSVSVMGCSSLGYLFHASVAKALVLLVELEVRESSLEVIVAKDEGMQPASTLEFVFPRATKLELSDLSQLKSFYPGKYISRWPSLRELMISKSNKVEIFAFDSKKSQAITRNGNQAEQPLFLVDKGTFSNVETLHMQHNDNMKQIIWSGRNRPKLTCFSSGVHFHFVNLTTLKVENCRSFENILTPNMVSEIPCLATLEIRDCAMLKAVIVGEKKARKRNFRLGKLRCITLESLPELVSFCPHSCLFECPSLMNMTIKNCPKMRTFLTSPHLKEKLSNPVGERSKEACMDSGDINIPQEPFFSKKVQFPSLQILVLSHMESLSMIWHDVLAEKSFDKLRDVKIYHCRKLMRIFPPKTALERFRNLEKLRIAYCDSLEVVFDIAGQCHDPVIKMSLRKLCLSNLPKLRSVCNADIGGTISFDSLKPVRDIACPKLENSSGIAFTGEESQDLEESSEADLYSD
;
A
#
# COMPACT_ATOMS: atom_id res chain seq x y z
N MET A 1 -16.83 -15.60 -44.85
CA MET A 1 -17.70 -15.53 -46.04
C MET A 1 -17.95 -14.08 -46.37
N LEU A 2 -16.94 -13.39 -46.92
CA LEU A 2 -17.05 -11.97 -47.32
C LEU A 2 -16.15 -11.62 -48.52
N GLU A 3 -15.54 -12.61 -49.17
CA GLU A 3 -14.62 -12.41 -50.30
C GLU A 3 -15.39 -12.36 -51.65
N ASP A 4 -16.42 -13.19 -51.80
CA ASP A 4 -17.25 -13.32 -53.02
C ASP A 4 -18.13 -12.09 -53.37
N PHE A 5 -18.20 -11.07 -52.49
CA PHE A 5 -19.02 -9.86 -52.72
C PHE A 5 -18.28 -8.74 -53.45
N SER A 6 -16.97 -8.87 -53.64
CA SER A 6 -16.11 -7.79 -54.17
C SER A 6 -16.26 -7.56 -55.69
N GLU A 7 -16.31 -8.62 -56.50
CA GLU A 7 -16.33 -8.51 -57.96
C GLU A 7 -17.69 -8.04 -58.53
N CYS A 8 -18.79 -8.21 -57.81
CA CYS A 8 -20.14 -7.97 -58.34
C CYS A 8 -20.59 -6.48 -58.29
N LEU A 9 -19.83 -5.59 -57.63
CA LEU A 9 -20.22 -4.21 -57.36
C LEU A 9 -19.75 -3.17 -58.39
N LEU A 10 -18.86 -3.52 -59.34
CA LEU A 10 -18.22 -2.55 -60.24
C LEU A 10 -18.94 -2.33 -61.59
N GLU A 11 -19.87 -3.19 -61.99
CA GLU A 11 -20.51 -3.13 -63.33
C GLU A 11 -21.96 -2.62 -63.36
N ARG A 12 -22.59 -2.32 -62.21
CA ARG A 12 -23.97 -1.82 -62.16
C ARG A 12 -24.11 -0.60 -61.26
N GLY A 13 -24.96 0.33 -61.69
CA GLY A 13 -25.04 1.69 -61.15
C GLY A 13 -25.45 1.77 -59.68
N VAL A 14 -25.13 2.94 -59.08
CA VAL A 14 -25.26 3.29 -57.65
C VAL A 14 -26.44 2.59 -56.96
N LEU A 15 -26.12 1.56 -56.19
CA LEU A 15 -27.04 0.95 -55.24
C LEU A 15 -27.05 1.80 -53.97
N GLU A 16 -28.19 2.42 -53.67
CA GLU A 16 -28.48 2.89 -52.32
C GLU A 16 -28.54 1.69 -51.38
N VAL A 17 -27.87 1.76 -50.23
CA VAL A 17 -27.86 0.66 -49.25
C VAL A 17 -28.37 1.17 -47.91
N SER A 18 -29.40 0.51 -47.38
CA SER A 18 -30.15 0.96 -46.21
C SER A 18 -30.33 -0.16 -45.20
N PHE A 19 -29.93 0.06 -43.94
CA PHE A 19 -29.95 -0.94 -42.87
C PHE A 19 -30.81 -0.53 -41.64
N PRO A 20 -32.08 -0.08 -41.81
CA PRO A 20 -32.92 0.52 -40.76
C PRO A 20 -33.38 -0.46 -39.64
N ARG A 21 -32.70 -1.60 -39.50
CA ARG A 21 -32.89 -2.59 -38.43
C ARG A 21 -31.58 -3.01 -37.76
N LEU A 22 -30.42 -2.51 -38.21
CA LEU A 22 -29.13 -2.78 -37.59
C LEU A 22 -29.05 -2.01 -36.27
N GLU A 23 -28.89 -2.72 -35.15
CA GLU A 23 -28.79 -2.12 -33.82
C GLU A 23 -27.35 -2.12 -33.28
N GLU A 24 -26.48 -3.01 -33.79
CA GLU A 24 -25.08 -3.21 -33.40
C GLU A 24 -24.21 -3.40 -34.66
N LEU A 25 -23.03 -2.78 -34.71
CA LEU A 25 -22.06 -2.93 -35.81
C LEU A 25 -20.64 -3.17 -35.27
N THR A 26 -20.16 -4.41 -35.36
CA THR A 26 -18.80 -4.79 -34.99
C THR A 26 -17.93 -5.07 -36.22
N ILE A 27 -16.77 -4.44 -36.29
CA ILE A 27 -15.80 -4.56 -37.39
C ILE A 27 -14.43 -4.86 -36.77
N SER A 28 -13.82 -6.02 -37.03
CA SER A 28 -12.57 -6.42 -36.37
C SER A 28 -11.56 -7.12 -37.28
N GLY A 29 -10.28 -6.76 -37.11
CA GLY A 29 -9.13 -7.44 -37.72
C GLY A 29 -8.93 -7.26 -39.23
N LEU A 30 -9.69 -6.37 -39.89
CA LEU A 30 -9.71 -6.20 -41.34
C LEU A 30 -8.56 -5.32 -41.84
N LYS A 31 -7.32 -5.76 -41.58
CA LYS A 31 -6.07 -4.98 -41.74
C LYS A 31 -5.84 -4.36 -43.11
N ASN A 32 -6.38 -4.94 -44.19
CA ASN A 32 -6.21 -4.47 -45.57
C ASN A 32 -7.45 -3.73 -46.11
N LEU A 33 -8.53 -3.61 -45.34
CA LEU A 33 -9.80 -3.07 -45.83
C LEU A 33 -9.78 -1.53 -45.79
N GLY A 34 -9.58 -0.89 -46.95
CA GLY A 34 -9.56 0.56 -47.06
C GLY A 34 -10.94 1.22 -46.88
N MET A 35 -12.01 0.57 -47.33
CA MET A 35 -13.38 1.09 -47.26
C MET A 35 -14.37 -0.06 -47.14
N ILE A 36 -15.43 0.09 -46.34
CA ILE A 36 -16.39 -1.00 -46.11
C ILE A 36 -17.57 -0.92 -47.09
N TRP A 37 -18.19 0.24 -47.25
CA TRP A 37 -19.33 0.44 -48.18
C TRP A 37 -18.97 1.39 -49.33
N GLY A 38 -19.46 1.11 -50.55
CA GLY A 38 -19.21 1.91 -51.75
C GLY A 38 -20.44 2.63 -52.34
N GLY A 39 -21.64 2.41 -51.78
CA GLY A 39 -22.90 3.04 -52.22
C GLY A 39 -23.35 4.20 -51.33
N GLN A 40 -24.22 5.07 -51.84
CA GLN A 40 -24.76 6.18 -51.04
C GLN A 40 -25.63 5.68 -49.87
N VAL A 41 -25.57 6.43 -48.76
CA VAL A 41 -26.24 6.13 -47.49
C VAL A 41 -27.44 7.07 -47.33
N THR A 42 -28.65 6.51 -47.33
CA THR A 42 -29.91 7.24 -47.09
C THR A 42 -30.06 7.65 -45.62
N GLU A 43 -30.78 8.73 -45.29
CA GLU A 43 -30.92 9.21 -43.90
C GLU A 43 -31.44 8.15 -42.92
N ASP A 44 -32.42 7.32 -43.33
CA ASP A 44 -32.98 6.25 -42.51
C ASP A 44 -32.04 5.04 -42.29
N CYS A 45 -30.91 4.96 -42.99
CA CYS A 45 -30.06 3.77 -43.08
C CYS A 45 -29.58 3.27 -41.70
N PHE A 46 -29.40 4.16 -40.74
CA PHE A 46 -28.96 3.84 -39.38
C PHE A 46 -29.94 4.27 -38.28
N SER A 47 -31.21 4.44 -38.63
CA SER A 47 -32.30 4.85 -37.72
C SER A 47 -32.46 4.00 -36.44
N LYS A 48 -31.78 2.85 -36.33
CA LYS A 48 -31.76 2.00 -35.14
C LYS A 48 -30.38 1.70 -34.53
N LEU A 49 -29.29 2.20 -35.09
CA LEU A 49 -27.94 1.81 -34.68
C LEU A 49 -27.60 2.40 -33.30
N LYS A 50 -27.13 1.55 -32.37
CA LYS A 50 -26.83 1.86 -30.97
C LYS A 50 -25.36 1.68 -30.63
N GLU A 51 -24.74 0.60 -31.10
CA GLU A 51 -23.32 0.32 -30.86
C GLU A 51 -22.53 0.30 -32.18
N ILE A 52 -21.38 0.98 -32.19
CA ILE A 52 -20.35 0.83 -33.20
C ILE A 52 -19.03 0.48 -32.51
N THR A 53 -18.48 -0.69 -32.83
CA THR A 53 -17.22 -1.21 -32.29
C THR A 53 -16.26 -1.56 -33.42
N VAL A 54 -15.11 -0.88 -33.51
CA VAL A 54 -14.16 -0.98 -34.63
C VAL A 54 -12.76 -1.28 -34.10
N GLN A 55 -12.20 -2.45 -34.42
CA GLN A 55 -10.94 -2.94 -33.85
C GLN A 55 -9.89 -3.37 -34.90
N GLY A 56 -8.67 -2.87 -34.80
CA GLY A 56 -7.49 -3.42 -35.50
C GLY A 56 -7.55 -3.40 -37.03
N CYS A 57 -8.18 -2.38 -37.61
CA CYS A 57 -8.35 -2.21 -39.05
C CYS A 57 -7.38 -1.15 -39.60
N ASP A 58 -6.08 -1.44 -39.57
CA ASP A 58 -4.97 -0.49 -39.83
C ASP A 58 -5.04 0.28 -41.17
N ALA A 59 -5.56 -0.34 -42.24
CA ALA A 59 -5.72 0.30 -43.55
C ALA A 59 -7.01 1.13 -43.71
N LEU A 60 -7.96 1.08 -42.76
CA LEU A 60 -9.27 1.70 -42.90
C LEU A 60 -9.14 3.21 -43.12
N VAL A 61 -9.66 3.67 -44.26
CA VAL A 61 -9.75 5.08 -44.65
C VAL A 61 -11.11 5.64 -44.25
N THR A 62 -12.19 4.86 -44.39
CA THR A 62 -13.52 5.17 -43.86
C THR A 62 -14.48 3.96 -43.89
N ILE A 63 -15.55 3.98 -43.08
CA ILE A 63 -16.63 2.99 -43.18
C ILE A 63 -17.55 3.30 -44.37
N PHE A 64 -17.84 4.59 -44.61
CA PHE A 64 -18.88 5.05 -45.55
C PHE A 64 -18.30 5.93 -46.64
N PRO A 65 -18.75 5.78 -47.90
CA PRO A 65 -18.09 6.42 -49.02
C PRO A 65 -18.30 7.95 -48.95
N PRO A 66 -17.28 8.75 -49.26
CA PRO A 66 -17.42 10.18 -49.33
C PRO A 66 -18.35 10.58 -50.48
N CYS A 67 -19.48 11.21 -50.17
CA CYS A 67 -20.37 11.73 -51.20
C CYS A 67 -19.76 12.91 -51.99
N MET A 68 -18.79 13.64 -51.42
CA MET A 68 -18.15 14.83 -52.04
C MET A 68 -16.64 15.03 -51.78
N LEU A 69 -15.96 14.23 -50.93
CA LEU A 69 -14.55 14.49 -50.57
C LEU A 69 -13.57 14.15 -51.71
N ARG A 70 -12.95 15.18 -52.29
CA ARG A 70 -11.91 15.05 -53.34
C ARG A 70 -10.47 14.95 -52.83
N ASN A 71 -10.20 15.16 -51.54
CA ASN A 71 -8.84 15.14 -50.97
C ASN A 71 -8.45 13.74 -50.47
N ALA A 72 -7.50 13.11 -51.17
CA ALA A 72 -7.15 11.69 -51.01
C ALA A 72 -6.04 11.41 -49.96
N SER A 73 -6.04 12.13 -48.83
CA SER A 73 -4.92 12.10 -47.85
C SER A 73 -5.31 11.86 -46.38
N LEU A 74 -6.59 11.98 -46.02
CA LEU A 74 -7.07 11.85 -44.63
C LEU A 74 -7.77 10.51 -44.40
N LYS A 75 -7.66 9.96 -43.19
CA LYS A 75 -8.32 8.70 -42.76
C LYS A 75 -9.26 8.97 -41.59
N TYR A 76 -10.56 8.75 -41.79
CA TYR A 76 -11.64 9.21 -40.91
C TYR A 76 -12.74 8.14 -40.77
N LEU A 77 -13.35 8.00 -39.59
CA LEU A 77 -14.33 6.92 -39.42
C LEU A 77 -15.65 7.19 -40.16
N PHE A 78 -16.16 8.43 -40.10
CA PHE A 78 -17.45 8.84 -40.67
C PHE A 78 -17.33 10.14 -41.49
N PRO A 79 -18.04 10.28 -42.63
CA PRO A 79 -18.29 11.59 -43.23
C PRO A 79 -19.37 12.37 -42.43
N PRO A 80 -19.39 13.72 -42.49
CA PRO A 80 -20.36 14.57 -41.78
C PRO A 80 -21.83 14.19 -41.95
N SER A 81 -22.23 13.75 -43.14
CA SER A 81 -23.60 13.33 -43.45
C SER A 81 -24.03 12.13 -42.60
N VAL A 82 -23.16 11.13 -42.42
CA VAL A 82 -23.47 9.96 -41.59
C VAL A 82 -23.40 10.31 -40.11
N ALA A 83 -22.42 11.11 -39.69
CA ALA A 83 -22.32 11.57 -38.30
C ALA A 83 -23.61 12.28 -37.81
N LYS A 84 -24.28 13.04 -38.68
CA LYS A 84 -25.56 13.71 -38.38
C LYS A 84 -26.76 12.76 -38.22
N VAL A 85 -26.72 11.53 -38.75
CA VAL A 85 -27.81 10.54 -38.61
C VAL A 85 -27.57 9.45 -37.56
N LEU A 86 -26.40 9.42 -36.91
CA LEU A 86 -26.08 8.52 -35.79
C LEU A 86 -26.73 8.96 -34.45
N TYR A 87 -27.93 9.55 -34.49
CA TYR A 87 -28.59 10.13 -33.31
C TYR A 87 -29.03 9.09 -32.26
N ASN A 88 -29.16 7.81 -32.65
CA ASN A 88 -29.53 6.71 -31.76
C ASN A 88 -28.35 5.97 -31.12
N LEU A 89 -27.11 6.35 -31.46
CA LEU A 89 -25.88 5.76 -30.94
C LEU A 89 -25.80 5.92 -29.41
N SER A 90 -25.67 4.82 -28.68
CA SER A 90 -25.43 4.77 -27.23
C SER A 90 -23.97 4.53 -26.88
N GLU A 91 -23.24 3.74 -27.67
CA GLU A 91 -21.82 3.44 -27.45
C GLU A 91 -21.00 3.56 -28.75
N LEU A 92 -19.82 4.18 -28.64
CA LEU A 92 -18.82 4.24 -29.71
C LEU A 92 -17.47 3.75 -29.16
N VAL A 93 -16.95 2.67 -29.73
CA VAL A 93 -15.70 2.01 -29.32
C VAL A 93 -14.77 1.88 -30.52
N ILE A 94 -13.59 2.49 -30.44
CA ILE A 94 -12.60 2.52 -31.52
C ILE A 94 -11.25 2.09 -30.94
N GLU A 95 -10.77 0.91 -31.32
CA GLU A 95 -9.56 0.28 -30.75
C GLU A 95 -8.52 -0.12 -31.82
N ASP A 96 -7.24 0.08 -31.54
CA ASP A 96 -6.09 -0.42 -32.33
C ASP A 96 -6.04 -0.03 -33.82
N ASN A 97 -6.80 0.99 -34.24
CA ASN A 97 -6.84 1.47 -35.63
C ASN A 97 -5.73 2.48 -35.90
N ARG A 98 -4.49 2.01 -36.13
CA ARG A 98 -3.28 2.87 -36.19
C ARG A 98 -3.31 3.93 -37.28
N GLY A 99 -4.03 3.66 -38.37
CA GLY A 99 -4.16 4.56 -39.50
C GLY A 99 -5.14 5.72 -39.27
N LEU A 100 -6.03 5.65 -38.27
CA LEU A 100 -7.11 6.63 -38.11
C LEU A 100 -6.55 7.98 -37.67
N GLU A 101 -6.87 9.05 -38.40
CA GLU A 101 -6.43 10.42 -38.11
C GLU A 101 -7.56 11.30 -37.54
N GLU A 102 -8.82 10.99 -37.89
CA GLU A 102 -10.04 11.68 -37.45
C GLU A 102 -11.18 10.68 -37.15
N ILE A 103 -12.21 11.10 -36.42
CA ILE A 103 -13.43 10.29 -36.23
C ILE A 103 -14.54 10.77 -37.18
N VAL A 104 -14.67 12.08 -37.38
CA VAL A 104 -15.54 12.71 -38.40
C VAL A 104 -14.68 13.57 -39.33
N ALA A 105 -14.81 13.38 -40.65
CA ALA A 105 -14.10 14.21 -41.63
C ALA A 105 -14.59 15.66 -41.67
N ALA A 106 -13.76 16.56 -42.18
CA ALA A 106 -14.19 17.91 -42.55
C ALA A 106 -15.28 17.91 -43.64
N SER A 107 -16.16 18.92 -43.60
CA SER A 107 -16.99 19.36 -44.73
C SER A 107 -16.14 19.96 -45.84
N VAL A 108 -16.51 19.78 -47.11
CA VAL A 108 -15.85 20.47 -48.24
C VAL A 108 -16.59 21.77 -48.59
N ASP A 109 -17.92 21.75 -48.50
CA ASP A 109 -18.80 22.72 -49.15
C ASP A 109 -19.14 23.99 -48.34
N GLU A 110 -18.31 24.33 -47.33
CA GLU A 110 -18.44 25.56 -46.51
C GLU A 110 -17.44 26.67 -46.97
N GLU A 111 -17.11 26.74 -48.27
CA GLU A 111 -16.27 27.82 -48.86
C GLU A 111 -16.90 29.23 -48.80
N VAL A 112 -18.16 29.35 -48.36
CA VAL A 112 -18.87 30.64 -48.24
C VAL A 112 -19.57 30.78 -46.87
N GLU A 113 -18.90 30.37 -45.79
CA GLU A 113 -19.29 30.77 -44.44
C GLU A 113 -18.31 31.79 -43.85
N THR A 114 -18.86 32.91 -43.38
CA THR A 114 -18.12 33.90 -42.60
C THR A 114 -17.80 33.36 -41.21
N VAL A 115 -16.97 34.08 -40.44
CA VAL A 115 -16.40 33.69 -39.12
C VAL A 115 -17.45 33.51 -37.98
N ALA A 116 -18.71 33.22 -38.30
CA ALA A 116 -19.85 33.15 -37.38
C ALA A 116 -20.55 31.77 -37.34
N SER A 117 -20.22 30.85 -38.26
CA SER A 117 -20.87 29.53 -38.35
C SER A 117 -19.98 28.41 -37.79
N THR A 118 -20.33 27.87 -36.61
CA THR A 118 -19.70 26.67 -36.05
C THR A 118 -20.60 25.45 -36.29
N SER A 119 -20.34 24.67 -37.34
CA SER A 119 -21.15 23.51 -37.71
C SER A 119 -21.07 22.41 -36.63
N GLU A 120 -22.17 22.15 -35.91
CA GLU A 120 -22.21 21.25 -34.74
C GLU A 120 -22.53 19.78 -35.10
N PHE A 121 -21.95 18.85 -34.32
CA PHE A 121 -22.34 17.44 -34.29
C PHE A 121 -22.88 17.09 -32.90
N VAL A 122 -24.02 16.40 -32.84
CA VAL A 122 -24.66 16.02 -31.57
C VAL A 122 -24.85 14.51 -31.53
N PHE A 123 -24.39 13.87 -30.46
CA PHE A 123 -24.60 12.46 -30.18
C PHE A 123 -25.55 12.32 -28.97
N PRO A 124 -26.86 12.55 -29.15
CA PRO A 124 -27.75 12.88 -28.03
C PRO A 124 -28.02 11.72 -27.06
N ARG A 125 -27.80 10.48 -27.49
CA ARG A 125 -28.04 9.26 -26.69
C ARG A 125 -26.77 8.53 -26.27
N ALA A 126 -25.59 9.03 -26.67
CA ALA A 126 -24.33 8.36 -26.42
C ALA A 126 -23.94 8.47 -24.94
N THR A 127 -23.92 7.32 -24.25
CA THR A 127 -23.57 7.20 -22.83
C THR A 127 -22.10 6.85 -22.60
N ARG A 128 -21.44 6.22 -23.59
CA ARG A 128 -20.03 5.82 -23.50
C ARG A 128 -19.27 6.05 -24.81
N LEU A 129 -18.06 6.58 -24.68
CA LEU A 129 -17.09 6.78 -25.76
C LEU A 129 -15.75 6.20 -25.32
N ARG A 130 -15.16 5.32 -26.14
CA ARG A 130 -13.86 4.69 -25.88
C ARG A 130 -12.96 4.77 -27.11
N LEU A 131 -11.78 5.34 -26.91
CA LEU A 131 -10.72 5.51 -27.91
C LEU A 131 -9.44 4.85 -27.39
N CYS A 132 -8.93 3.82 -28.06
CA CYS A 132 -7.80 3.01 -27.57
C CYS A 132 -6.81 2.71 -28.70
N GLY A 133 -5.51 2.91 -28.49
CA GLY A 133 -4.49 2.51 -29.48
C GLY A 133 -4.60 3.23 -30.83
N LEU A 134 -4.89 4.54 -30.81
CA LEU A 134 -5.07 5.37 -32.02
C LEU A 134 -3.92 6.40 -32.16
N PRO A 135 -2.67 5.97 -32.41
CA PRO A 135 -1.51 6.87 -32.47
C PRO A 135 -1.55 7.87 -33.63
N GLY A 136 -2.37 7.63 -34.66
CA GLY A 136 -2.61 8.57 -35.76
C GLY A 136 -3.56 9.72 -35.42
N LEU A 137 -4.41 9.58 -34.40
CA LEU A 137 -5.56 10.45 -34.16
C LEU A 137 -5.13 11.88 -33.81
N LYS A 138 -5.59 12.86 -34.59
CA LYS A 138 -5.24 14.29 -34.48
C LYS A 138 -6.33 15.07 -33.76
N SER A 139 -7.59 14.81 -34.11
CA SER A 139 -8.78 15.44 -33.53
C SER A 139 -10.03 14.55 -33.72
N PHE A 140 -11.13 14.87 -33.04
CA PHE A 140 -12.41 14.19 -33.26
C PHE A 140 -13.00 14.59 -34.63
N CYS A 141 -12.90 15.88 -34.97
CA CYS A 141 -13.21 16.48 -36.27
C CYS A 141 -12.16 17.55 -36.59
N GLN A 142 -11.88 17.82 -37.86
CA GLN A 142 -11.10 18.99 -38.29
C GLN A 142 -11.92 20.30 -38.18
N ARG A 143 -11.24 21.46 -38.24
CA ARG A 143 -11.76 22.84 -38.16
C ARG A 143 -12.56 23.15 -36.88
N ARG A 144 -13.16 24.36 -36.81
CA ARG A 144 -14.03 24.90 -35.74
C ARG A 144 -15.39 24.18 -35.54
N HIS A 145 -15.41 22.86 -35.47
CA HIS A 145 -16.62 22.06 -35.18
C HIS A 145 -16.70 21.65 -33.70
N ILE A 146 -17.88 21.78 -33.09
CA ILE A 146 -18.14 21.31 -31.72
C ILE A 146 -18.87 19.96 -31.76
N SER A 147 -18.38 18.99 -30.99
CA SER A 147 -19.10 17.74 -30.71
C SER A 147 -19.82 17.83 -29.35
N LYS A 148 -21.15 17.76 -29.33
CA LYS A 148 -21.96 17.83 -28.12
C LYS A 148 -22.42 16.44 -27.66
N TRP A 149 -22.21 16.18 -26.37
CA TRP A 149 -22.37 14.85 -25.76
C TRP A 149 -23.35 14.87 -24.58
N PRO A 150 -24.63 15.25 -24.77
CA PRO A 150 -25.56 15.57 -23.69
C PRO A 150 -26.09 14.35 -22.90
N SER A 151 -25.61 13.14 -23.17
CA SER A 151 -25.87 11.93 -22.38
C SER A 151 -24.59 11.18 -21.94
N LEU A 152 -23.39 11.69 -22.28
CA LEU A 152 -22.15 10.93 -22.13
C LEU A 152 -21.71 10.88 -20.67
N LYS A 153 -21.77 9.69 -20.10
CA LYS A 153 -21.39 9.39 -18.71
C LYS A 153 -19.94 8.95 -18.57
N THR A 154 -19.41 8.21 -19.55
CA THR A 154 -18.07 7.61 -19.49
C THR A 154 -17.25 7.92 -20.75
N LEU A 155 -16.06 8.49 -20.55
CA LEU A 155 -15.06 8.75 -21.58
C LEU A 155 -13.75 8.02 -21.21
N GLN A 156 -13.33 7.09 -22.07
CA GLN A 156 -12.10 6.30 -21.92
C GLN A 156 -11.14 6.60 -23.08
N ILE A 157 -9.90 7.03 -22.78
CA ILE A 157 -8.91 7.38 -23.81
C ILE A 157 -7.55 6.75 -23.47
N ASN A 158 -7.05 5.87 -24.33
CA ASN A 158 -5.79 5.13 -24.16
C ASN A 158 -4.91 5.21 -25.42
N ARG A 159 -3.58 5.38 -25.27
CA ARG A 159 -2.57 5.28 -26.36
C ARG A 159 -2.93 6.08 -27.64
N CYS A 160 -3.32 7.35 -27.49
CA CYS A 160 -3.62 8.25 -28.62
C CYS A 160 -2.53 9.34 -28.75
N ASP A 161 -1.27 8.93 -28.91
CA ASP A 161 -0.05 9.75 -28.77
C ASP A 161 0.11 10.93 -29.76
N SER A 162 -0.76 11.07 -30.76
CA SER A 162 -0.76 12.27 -31.61
C SER A 162 -1.41 13.48 -30.94
N ILE A 163 -2.19 13.31 -29.87
CA ILE A 163 -2.94 14.36 -29.19
C ILE A 163 -2.08 15.06 -28.12
N GLN A 164 -2.12 16.40 -28.09
CA GLN A 164 -1.40 17.25 -27.13
C GLN A 164 -2.33 17.82 -26.04
N ASN A 165 -3.58 18.11 -26.38
CA ASN A 165 -4.64 18.58 -25.48
C ASN A 165 -5.91 17.76 -25.70
N LEU A 166 -6.61 17.36 -24.64
CA LEU A 166 -7.90 16.67 -24.81
C LEU A 166 -9.05 17.65 -25.11
N PHE A 167 -9.00 18.85 -24.54
CA PHE A 167 -10.04 19.88 -24.67
C PHE A 167 -9.43 21.25 -24.98
N CYS A 168 -10.15 22.09 -25.73
CA CYS A 168 -9.84 23.52 -25.90
C CYS A 168 -11.15 24.30 -26.04
N GLU A 169 -11.29 25.46 -25.39
CA GLU A 169 -12.45 26.34 -25.66
C GLU A 169 -12.37 26.87 -27.10
N ILE A 170 -13.48 26.81 -27.84
CA ILE A 170 -13.52 27.24 -29.25
C ILE A 170 -13.19 28.73 -29.46
N ASP A 171 -13.39 29.56 -28.43
CA ASP A 171 -13.01 30.98 -28.41
C ASP A 171 -11.47 31.16 -28.44
N LEU A 172 -10.71 30.18 -27.92
CA LEU A 172 -9.25 30.19 -27.82
C LEU A 172 -8.55 29.44 -28.97
N PHE A 173 -9.29 28.72 -29.81
CA PHE A 173 -8.71 27.89 -30.87
C PHE A 173 -8.15 28.72 -32.04
N GLN A 174 -6.87 28.54 -32.34
CA GLN A 174 -6.21 29.18 -33.49
C GLN A 174 -5.87 28.11 -34.54
N GLU A 175 -6.45 28.26 -35.73
CA GLU A 175 -6.05 27.45 -36.90
C GLU A 175 -4.68 27.93 -37.39
N ALA A 176 -3.80 27.00 -37.76
CA ALA A 176 -2.48 27.35 -38.27
C ALA A 176 -2.62 27.91 -39.70
N PRO A 177 -1.93 29.02 -40.04
CA PRO A 177 -2.00 29.59 -41.39
C PRO A 177 -1.38 28.63 -42.42
N ASP A 178 -2.15 28.28 -43.46
CA ASP A 178 -1.79 27.29 -44.51
C ASP A 178 -0.51 27.60 -45.31
N ASN A 179 0.17 28.73 -45.06
CA ASN A 179 1.30 29.19 -45.86
C ASN A 179 2.44 29.80 -45.01
N CYS A 180 2.95 29.01 -44.07
CA CYS A 180 4.17 29.32 -43.32
C CYS A 180 5.25 28.24 -43.55
N ASN A 181 6.33 28.59 -44.27
CA ASN A 181 7.59 27.84 -44.28
C ASN A 181 8.41 28.08 -42.99
N ASP A 182 7.74 28.40 -41.88
CA ASP A 182 8.39 28.79 -40.62
C ASP A 182 8.62 27.55 -39.74
N VAL A 183 9.88 27.22 -39.50
CA VAL A 183 10.30 26.00 -38.80
C VAL A 183 10.28 26.25 -37.28
N GLY A 184 9.10 26.60 -36.76
CA GLY A 184 8.92 27.10 -35.39
C GLY A 184 7.71 26.55 -34.64
N SER A 185 6.51 26.56 -35.23
CA SER A 185 5.26 26.17 -34.55
C SER A 185 4.55 24.98 -35.21
N SER A 186 4.38 23.90 -34.45
CA SER A 186 3.47 22.82 -34.84
C SER A 186 2.01 23.22 -34.54
N PRO A 187 1.03 22.93 -35.42
CA PRO A 187 -0.38 23.17 -35.12
C PRO A 187 -0.81 22.40 -33.85
N GLN A 188 -1.60 23.05 -33.00
CA GLN A 188 -2.11 22.45 -31.76
C GLN A 188 -2.98 21.22 -32.08
N ARG A 189 -2.63 20.06 -31.53
CA ARG A 189 -3.41 18.83 -31.71
C ARG A 189 -4.35 18.61 -30.55
N THR A 190 -5.59 19.08 -30.72
CA THR A 190 -6.66 19.00 -29.72
C THR A 190 -7.70 17.95 -30.14
N LEU A 191 -8.11 17.07 -29.22
CA LEU A 191 -9.14 16.06 -29.52
C LEU A 191 -10.53 16.68 -29.68
N PHE A 192 -10.99 17.45 -28.68
CA PHE A 192 -12.32 18.08 -28.69
C PHE A 192 -12.21 19.60 -28.57
N LEU A 193 -12.88 20.32 -29.47
CA LEU A 193 -13.28 21.70 -29.21
C LEU A 193 -14.54 21.68 -28.34
N VAL A 194 -14.54 22.48 -27.27
CA VAL A 194 -15.61 22.51 -26.27
C VAL A 194 -16.19 23.91 -26.13
N ASP A 195 -17.49 23.95 -25.86
CA ASP A 195 -18.17 25.06 -25.22
C ASP A 195 -18.33 24.79 -23.71
N LYS A 196 -18.97 25.72 -23.01
CA LYS A 196 -19.22 25.68 -21.56
C LYS A 196 -20.25 24.64 -21.11
N VAL A 197 -20.81 23.83 -22.03
CA VAL A 197 -21.84 22.81 -21.77
C VAL A 197 -21.55 21.42 -22.39
N SER A 198 -20.45 21.25 -23.12
CA SER A 198 -20.23 20.09 -24.01
C SER A 198 -20.20 18.71 -23.34
N PHE A 199 -19.77 18.64 -22.07
CA PHE A 199 -19.56 17.39 -21.31
C PHE A 199 -20.25 17.36 -19.93
N ILE A 200 -21.27 18.19 -19.70
CA ILE A 200 -21.84 18.44 -18.36
C ILE A 200 -22.52 17.23 -17.69
N TYR A 201 -22.63 16.08 -18.36
CA TYR A 201 -23.15 14.83 -17.80
C TYR A 201 -22.06 13.74 -17.62
N LEU A 202 -20.79 14.08 -17.87
CA LEU A 202 -19.68 13.16 -17.73
C LEU A 202 -19.41 12.84 -16.25
N GLU A 203 -19.65 11.59 -15.87
CA GLU A 203 -19.48 11.04 -14.52
C GLU A 203 -18.09 10.42 -14.35
N ARG A 204 -17.51 9.86 -15.42
CA ARG A 204 -16.24 9.12 -15.42
C ARG A 204 -15.33 9.51 -16.58
N LEU A 205 -14.10 9.90 -16.26
CA LEU A 205 -13.03 10.18 -17.22
C LEU A 205 -11.80 9.34 -16.85
N GLU A 206 -11.38 8.48 -17.78
CA GLU A 206 -10.25 7.55 -17.61
C GLU A 206 -9.28 7.72 -18.77
N ILE A 207 -8.05 8.09 -18.45
CA ILE A 207 -7.02 8.45 -19.42
C ILE A 207 -5.75 7.64 -19.12
N SER A 208 -5.20 6.95 -20.12
CA SER A 208 -4.02 6.11 -19.93
C SER A 208 -3.04 6.23 -21.10
N GLU A 209 -1.74 6.18 -20.81
CA GLU A 209 -0.67 6.09 -21.81
C GLU A 209 -0.71 7.20 -22.88
N MET A 210 -1.11 8.42 -22.50
CA MET A 210 -1.17 9.59 -23.39
C MET A 210 0.16 10.35 -23.36
N ASN A 211 1.18 9.89 -24.10
CA ASN A 211 2.57 10.33 -23.92
C ASN A 211 2.89 11.73 -24.46
N ARG A 212 1.90 12.46 -24.98
CA ARG A 212 2.03 13.88 -25.41
C ARG A 212 1.02 14.83 -24.76
N LEU A 213 0.11 14.35 -23.93
CA LEU A 213 -0.87 15.19 -23.25
C LEU A 213 -0.17 16.07 -22.19
N VAL A 214 -0.18 17.40 -22.34
CA VAL A 214 0.53 18.33 -21.44
C VAL A 214 -0.37 18.88 -20.33
N THR A 215 -1.65 19.11 -20.63
CA THR A 215 -2.65 19.58 -19.66
C THR A 215 -3.99 18.90 -19.91
N LEU A 216 -4.68 18.47 -18.85
CA LEU A 216 -6.00 17.84 -18.98
C LEU A 216 -7.12 18.88 -19.16
N PHE A 217 -7.26 19.80 -18.20
CA PHE A 217 -8.29 20.85 -18.23
C PHE A 217 -7.63 22.24 -18.36
N PRO A 218 -7.53 22.79 -19.59
CA PRO A 218 -7.13 24.18 -19.82
C PRO A 218 -8.12 25.20 -19.22
N PRO A 219 -7.78 26.51 -19.22
CA PRO A 219 -8.67 27.57 -18.75
C PRO A 219 -10.04 27.54 -19.43
N GLY A 220 -11.07 28.00 -18.72
CA GLY A 220 -12.47 27.97 -19.17
C GLY A 220 -13.14 26.58 -19.14
N THR A 221 -12.48 25.56 -19.71
CA THR A 221 -13.02 24.19 -19.92
C THR A 221 -13.57 23.52 -18.65
N VAL A 222 -13.06 23.91 -17.48
CA VAL A 222 -13.42 23.39 -16.14
C VAL A 222 -14.92 23.36 -15.88
N ARG A 223 -15.70 24.34 -16.38
CA ARG A 223 -17.16 24.38 -16.16
C ARG A 223 -17.91 23.25 -16.87
N SER A 224 -17.34 22.69 -17.93
CA SER A 224 -17.94 21.62 -18.72
C SER A 224 -17.87 20.25 -18.05
N PHE A 225 -17.19 20.12 -16.90
CA PHE A 225 -16.96 18.86 -16.18
C PHE A 225 -17.44 18.87 -14.71
N GLN A 226 -18.37 19.75 -14.36
CA GLN A 226 -18.84 19.92 -12.96
C GLN A 226 -19.43 18.65 -12.32
N ASN A 227 -20.04 17.77 -13.13
CA ASN A 227 -20.63 16.50 -12.70
C ASN A 227 -19.66 15.30 -12.69
N LEU A 228 -18.36 15.51 -12.94
CA LEU A 228 -17.37 14.44 -12.91
C LEU A 228 -17.22 13.86 -11.50
N GLU A 229 -17.49 12.57 -11.35
CA GLU A 229 -17.46 11.79 -10.10
C GLU A 229 -16.16 10.99 -9.97
N VAL A 230 -15.60 10.49 -11.09
CA VAL A 230 -14.34 9.72 -11.12
C VAL A 230 -13.38 10.26 -12.17
N LEU A 231 -12.17 10.61 -11.74
CA LEU A 231 -11.03 10.93 -12.61
C LEU A 231 -9.89 9.94 -12.36
N SER A 232 -9.47 9.23 -13.41
CA SER A 232 -8.31 8.34 -13.39
C SER A 232 -7.33 8.71 -14.50
N ILE A 233 -6.06 8.92 -14.16
CA ILE A 233 -4.99 9.24 -15.12
C ILE A 233 -3.78 8.34 -14.85
N GLU A 234 -3.30 7.64 -15.87
CA GLU A 234 -2.30 6.57 -15.75
C GLU A 234 -1.21 6.69 -16.85
N SER A 235 0.07 6.60 -16.46
CA SER A 235 1.24 6.55 -17.35
C SER A 235 1.33 7.66 -18.42
N CYS A 236 0.72 8.83 -18.19
CA CYS A 236 0.75 9.96 -19.14
C CYS A 236 2.05 10.77 -18.98
N GLY A 237 3.16 10.26 -19.53
CA GLY A 237 4.53 10.75 -19.28
C GLY A 237 4.83 12.22 -19.65
N ALA A 238 3.94 12.90 -20.39
CA ALA A 238 4.07 14.33 -20.71
C ALA A 238 3.19 15.26 -19.86
N LEU A 239 2.32 14.74 -19.00
CA LEU A 239 1.33 15.54 -18.28
C LEU A 239 1.99 16.37 -17.18
N GLU A 240 1.93 17.69 -17.29
CA GLU A 240 2.53 18.62 -16.34
C GLU A 240 1.49 19.19 -15.35
N MET A 241 0.22 19.31 -15.78
CA MET A 241 -0.89 19.85 -14.97
C MET A 241 -2.23 19.15 -15.21
N VAL A 242 -3.01 18.89 -14.16
CA VAL A 242 -4.41 18.39 -14.30
C VAL A 242 -5.38 19.55 -14.53
N TYR A 243 -5.51 20.48 -13.59
CA TYR A 243 -6.37 21.66 -13.68
C TYR A 243 -5.54 22.94 -13.84
N ASN A 244 -5.65 23.58 -15.01
CA ASN A 244 -5.17 24.93 -15.23
C ASN A 244 -6.32 25.93 -15.01
N ILE A 245 -6.40 26.49 -13.80
CA ILE A 245 -7.43 27.43 -13.39
C ILE A 245 -6.83 28.84 -13.39
N GLU A 246 -7.38 29.71 -14.24
CA GLU A 246 -7.03 31.13 -14.31
C GLU A 246 -8.27 31.97 -13.93
N GLU A 247 -8.05 33.12 -13.30
CA GLU A 247 -9.14 34.04 -12.92
C GLU A 247 -9.60 34.84 -14.14
N ASN A 248 -10.88 34.70 -14.52
CA ASN A 248 -11.49 35.61 -15.50
C ASN A 248 -11.65 37.00 -14.85
N ALA A 249 -10.73 37.92 -15.18
CA ALA A 249 -10.68 39.27 -14.59
C ALA A 249 -11.97 40.10 -14.77
N ASP A 250 -12.84 39.74 -15.73
CA ASP A 250 -14.08 40.46 -16.05
C ASP A 250 -15.32 40.01 -15.25
N SER A 251 -15.23 39.05 -14.32
CA SER A 251 -16.37 38.64 -13.47
C SER A 251 -16.35 39.33 -12.10
N ASP A 252 -16.76 40.59 -12.09
CA ASP A 252 -16.77 41.52 -10.94
C ASP A 252 -17.86 41.22 -9.87
N LEU A 253 -18.14 39.92 -9.62
CA LEU A 253 -19.15 39.42 -8.70
C LEU A 253 -18.64 38.17 -7.96
N PRO A 254 -18.68 38.13 -6.61
CA PRO A 254 -18.29 36.96 -5.85
C PRO A 254 -19.37 35.86 -5.91
N SER A 255 -19.36 35.09 -7.01
CA SER A 255 -20.15 33.85 -7.10
C SER A 255 -19.69 32.85 -6.02
N PRO A 256 -20.60 32.13 -5.35
CA PRO A 256 -20.20 31.06 -4.45
C PRO A 256 -19.45 29.95 -5.22
N ALA A 257 -18.40 29.40 -4.60
CA ALA A 257 -17.54 28.40 -5.23
C ALA A 257 -18.36 27.18 -5.71
N THR A 258 -18.09 26.73 -6.94
CA THR A 258 -18.80 25.61 -7.53
C THR A 258 -18.35 24.31 -6.85
N VAL A 259 -19.25 23.64 -6.14
CA VAL A 259 -18.96 22.33 -5.55
C VAL A 259 -18.84 21.30 -6.67
N THR A 260 -17.70 20.61 -6.76
CA THR A 260 -17.49 19.55 -7.74
C THR A 260 -18.08 18.24 -7.25
N LYS A 261 -18.55 17.39 -8.17
CA LYS A 261 -18.99 16.03 -7.82
C LYS A 261 -17.85 15.02 -7.58
N LEU A 262 -16.60 15.41 -7.79
CA LEU A 262 -15.47 14.47 -7.84
C LEU A 262 -15.32 13.69 -6.53
N GLU A 263 -15.68 12.42 -6.55
CA GLU A 263 -15.62 11.49 -5.42
C GLU A 263 -14.30 10.71 -5.39
N LYS A 264 -13.74 10.37 -6.56
CA LYS A 264 -12.45 9.66 -6.68
C LYS A 264 -11.48 10.36 -7.62
N LEU A 265 -10.24 10.54 -7.15
CA LEU A 265 -9.09 10.97 -7.93
C LEU A 265 -7.99 9.90 -7.86
N SER A 266 -7.58 9.39 -9.03
CA SER A 266 -6.50 8.41 -9.17
C SER A 266 -5.45 8.90 -10.15
N LEU A 267 -4.19 8.95 -9.72
CA LEU A 267 -3.06 9.48 -10.50
C LEU A 267 -1.86 8.52 -10.41
N THR A 268 -1.55 7.83 -11.51
CA THR A 268 -0.55 6.74 -11.55
C THR A 268 0.53 7.02 -12.61
N ASP A 269 1.81 6.88 -12.25
CA ASP A 269 2.99 6.96 -13.14
C ASP A 269 3.11 8.25 -13.96
N LEU A 270 2.69 9.38 -13.36
CA LEU A 270 2.69 10.69 -14.00
C LEU A 270 4.02 11.40 -13.75
N ALA A 271 5.08 10.89 -14.37
CA ALA A 271 6.48 11.25 -14.08
C ALA A 271 6.78 12.76 -14.10
N LYS A 272 6.09 13.50 -14.98
CA LYS A 272 6.21 14.97 -15.16
C LYS A 272 5.18 15.82 -14.40
N LEU A 273 4.20 15.22 -13.72
CA LEU A 273 3.11 15.98 -13.11
C LEU A 273 3.65 16.87 -11.98
N GLN A 274 3.59 18.19 -12.17
CA GLN A 274 4.06 19.17 -11.19
C GLN A 274 2.92 19.63 -10.28
N HIS A 275 1.70 19.80 -10.82
CA HIS A 275 0.55 20.36 -10.11
C HIS A 275 -0.77 19.67 -10.47
N ILE A 276 -1.56 19.25 -9.47
CA ILE A 276 -2.96 18.87 -9.69
C ILE A 276 -3.79 20.12 -9.97
N TRP A 277 -3.57 21.20 -9.21
CA TRP A 277 -4.15 22.53 -9.45
C TRP A 277 -3.02 23.55 -9.54
N ARG A 278 -2.88 24.22 -10.68
CA ARG A 278 -1.82 25.24 -10.91
C ARG A 278 -1.88 26.40 -9.92
N THR A 279 -3.09 26.76 -9.50
CA THR A 279 -3.44 27.83 -8.56
C THR A 279 -4.35 27.23 -7.47
N ASP A 280 -4.52 27.92 -6.34
CA ASP A 280 -5.47 27.48 -5.30
C ASP A 280 -6.92 27.67 -5.80
N PRO A 281 -7.75 26.62 -5.97
CA PRO A 281 -9.09 26.71 -6.56
C PRO A 281 -10.14 27.48 -5.70
N ARG A 282 -9.70 28.14 -4.62
CA ARG A 282 -10.51 28.89 -3.66
C ARG A 282 -11.46 29.87 -4.34
N GLY A 283 -12.74 29.81 -3.99
CA GLY A 283 -13.77 30.67 -4.60
C GLY A 283 -14.26 30.20 -5.97
N ILE A 284 -13.51 29.33 -6.66
CA ILE A 284 -13.81 28.84 -8.01
C ILE A 284 -14.41 27.42 -7.93
N LEU A 285 -13.68 26.47 -7.35
CA LEU A 285 -14.10 25.08 -7.16
C LEU A 285 -14.04 24.65 -5.68
N SER A 286 -14.85 23.68 -5.29
CA SER A 286 -14.79 23.07 -3.96
C SER A 286 -14.96 21.55 -4.02
N PHE A 287 -13.87 20.82 -3.72
CA PHE A 287 -13.78 19.36 -3.80
C PHE A 287 -14.33 18.65 -2.55
N GLN A 288 -15.50 19.07 -2.08
CA GLN A 288 -16.08 18.59 -0.80
C GLN A 288 -16.52 17.12 -0.86
N ASN A 289 -16.86 16.62 -2.05
CA ASN A 289 -17.32 15.25 -2.26
C ASN A 289 -16.17 14.22 -2.35
N LEU A 290 -14.91 14.68 -2.41
CA LEU A 290 -13.76 13.83 -2.66
C LEU A 290 -13.53 12.85 -1.50
N SER A 291 -13.77 11.57 -1.76
CA SER A 291 -13.81 10.48 -0.79
C SER A 291 -12.60 9.54 -0.87
N SER A 292 -12.01 9.35 -2.06
CA SER A 292 -10.83 8.50 -2.26
C SER A 292 -9.80 9.23 -3.13
N VAL A 293 -8.58 9.38 -2.61
CA VAL A 293 -7.44 9.97 -3.34
C VAL A 293 -6.29 8.98 -3.35
N SER A 294 -5.89 8.56 -4.55
CA SER A 294 -4.77 7.65 -4.78
C SER A 294 -3.74 8.29 -5.70
N VAL A 295 -2.48 8.33 -5.28
CA VAL A 295 -1.35 8.85 -6.07
C VAL A 295 -0.19 7.85 -6.02
N MET A 296 0.34 7.46 -7.18
CA MET A 296 1.39 6.46 -7.34
C MET A 296 2.36 6.88 -8.46
N GLY A 297 3.67 6.72 -8.29
CA GLY A 297 4.66 6.96 -9.36
C GLY A 297 4.83 8.42 -9.81
N CYS A 298 4.22 9.40 -9.12
CA CYS A 298 4.24 10.81 -9.50
C CYS A 298 5.54 11.50 -9.04
N SER A 299 6.62 11.33 -9.83
CA SER A 299 7.99 11.75 -9.47
C SER A 299 8.30 13.25 -9.51
N SER A 300 7.44 14.08 -10.13
CA SER A 300 7.63 15.55 -10.17
C SER A 300 6.66 16.34 -9.27
N LEU A 301 5.74 15.65 -8.58
CA LEU A 301 4.68 16.30 -7.81
C LEU A 301 5.25 16.83 -6.49
N GLY A 302 5.32 18.16 -6.34
CA GLY A 302 5.91 18.78 -5.15
C GLY A 302 4.98 18.87 -3.94
N TYR A 303 3.67 18.92 -4.16
CA TYR A 303 2.63 18.95 -3.12
C TYR A 303 1.33 18.30 -3.61
N LEU A 304 0.51 17.76 -2.70
CA LEU A 304 -0.73 17.08 -3.06
C LEU A 304 -1.95 18.02 -3.08
N PHE A 305 -2.13 18.85 -2.05
CA PHE A 305 -3.28 19.75 -1.91
C PHE A 305 -2.88 21.21 -1.65
N HIS A 306 -3.67 22.17 -2.12
CA HIS A 306 -3.68 23.52 -1.55
C HIS A 306 -4.43 23.54 -0.21
N ALA A 307 -4.16 24.52 0.67
CA ALA A 307 -4.76 24.50 2.00
C ALA A 307 -6.25 24.87 2.00
N SER A 308 -6.84 25.38 0.90
CA SER A 308 -8.30 25.48 0.75
C SER A 308 -8.91 24.10 0.46
N VAL A 309 -8.33 23.35 -0.48
CA VAL A 309 -8.74 21.99 -0.85
C VAL A 309 -8.67 21.08 0.37
N ALA A 310 -7.53 21.04 1.07
CA ALA A 310 -7.34 20.19 2.25
C ALA A 310 -8.33 20.47 3.40
N LYS A 311 -8.88 21.69 3.51
CA LYS A 311 -9.93 22.05 4.48
C LYS A 311 -11.33 21.66 4.01
N ALA A 312 -11.53 21.47 2.71
CA ALA A 312 -12.80 21.06 2.10
C ALA A 312 -13.01 19.53 2.12
N LEU A 313 -11.97 18.72 2.35
CA LEU A 313 -11.98 17.25 2.31
C LEU A 313 -12.74 16.58 3.49
N VAL A 314 -13.98 17.00 3.72
CA VAL A 314 -14.85 16.50 4.80
C VAL A 314 -15.43 15.12 4.52
N LEU A 315 -15.53 14.69 3.25
CA LEU A 315 -15.99 13.36 2.87
C LEU A 315 -14.87 12.34 2.63
N LEU A 316 -13.60 12.75 2.74
CA LEU A 316 -12.43 11.87 2.55
C LEU A 316 -12.51 10.65 3.48
N VAL A 317 -12.43 9.45 2.87
CA VAL A 317 -12.41 8.12 3.51
C VAL A 317 -11.01 7.50 3.36
N GLU A 318 -10.38 7.68 2.20
CA GLU A 318 -9.10 7.06 1.87
C GLU A 318 -8.12 8.09 1.28
N LEU A 319 -6.90 8.10 1.81
CA LEU A 319 -5.76 8.80 1.22
C LEU A 319 -4.58 7.84 1.12
N GLU A 320 -4.16 7.55 -0.11
CA GLU A 320 -3.07 6.66 -0.45
C GLU A 320 -2.06 7.39 -1.34
N VAL A 321 -0.81 7.49 -0.88
CA VAL A 321 0.28 8.09 -1.65
C VAL A 321 1.47 7.14 -1.63
N ARG A 322 1.88 6.66 -2.81
CA ARG A 322 3.07 5.82 -3.01
C ARG A 322 4.03 6.49 -4.00
N GLU A 323 5.34 6.28 -3.80
CA GLU A 323 6.37 6.45 -4.83
C GLU A 323 6.31 7.82 -5.54
N SER A 324 6.34 8.88 -4.72
CA SER A 324 6.17 10.27 -5.17
C SER A 324 7.08 11.23 -4.42
N SER A 325 7.61 12.22 -5.14
CA SER A 325 8.59 13.20 -4.65
C SER A 325 7.98 14.37 -3.87
N LEU A 326 6.82 14.18 -3.24
CA LEU A 326 6.15 15.21 -2.44
C LEU A 326 7.09 15.79 -1.40
N GLU A 327 7.26 17.12 -1.39
CA GLU A 327 7.93 17.81 -0.29
C GLU A 327 6.98 17.99 0.90
N VAL A 328 5.68 18.20 0.64
CA VAL A 328 4.63 18.34 1.65
C VAL A 328 3.31 17.75 1.15
N ILE A 329 2.42 17.31 2.05
CA ILE A 329 1.08 16.89 1.65
C ILE A 329 0.21 18.11 1.31
N VAL A 330 0.30 19.17 2.11
CA VAL A 330 -0.48 20.41 1.92
C VAL A 330 0.46 21.59 1.71
N ALA A 331 0.31 22.29 0.59
CA ALA A 331 1.01 23.52 0.26
C ALA A 331 0.63 24.68 1.18
N LYS A 332 1.47 25.72 1.20
CA LYS A 332 1.21 26.97 1.91
C LYS A 332 0.62 28.00 0.96
N ASP A 333 -0.57 28.50 1.31
CA ASP A 333 -1.22 29.63 0.64
C ASP A 333 -0.30 30.87 0.62
N GLU A 334 -0.19 31.50 -0.55
CA GLU A 334 0.43 32.83 -0.66
C GLU A 334 -0.41 33.87 0.09
N GLY A 335 0.26 34.81 0.77
CA GLY A 335 -0.39 35.81 1.63
C GLY A 335 -0.78 35.37 3.04
N MET A 336 -0.72 34.08 3.42
CA MET A 336 -1.15 33.66 4.77
C MET A 336 -0.11 34.01 5.87
N GLN A 337 -0.59 34.69 6.92
CA GLN A 337 0.21 35.17 8.04
C GLN A 337 0.85 34.03 8.87
N PRO A 338 2.16 34.10 9.19
CA PRO A 338 2.92 32.97 9.74
C PRO A 338 2.67 32.66 11.23
N ALA A 339 1.81 33.43 11.91
CA ALA A 339 1.61 33.33 13.37
C ALA A 339 0.48 32.37 13.80
N SER A 340 -0.46 32.05 12.91
CA SER A 340 -1.60 31.18 13.23
C SER A 340 -1.24 29.69 13.07
N THR A 341 -1.75 28.85 13.98
CA THR A 341 -1.70 27.39 13.80
C THR A 341 -2.84 26.98 12.88
N LEU A 342 -2.55 26.36 11.74
CA LEU A 342 -3.60 25.77 10.91
C LEU A 342 -4.15 24.50 11.53
N GLU A 343 -5.42 24.24 11.28
CA GLU A 343 -6.06 22.97 11.59
C GLU A 343 -6.57 22.33 10.29
N PHE A 344 -6.28 21.05 10.11
CA PHE A 344 -6.82 20.20 9.06
C PHE A 344 -7.56 19.05 9.73
N VAL A 345 -8.80 18.79 9.33
CA VAL A 345 -9.65 17.75 9.93
C VAL A 345 -10.20 16.87 8.82
N PHE A 346 -9.94 15.57 8.91
CA PHE A 346 -10.41 14.57 7.96
C PHE A 346 -11.41 13.65 8.69
N PRO A 347 -12.67 14.11 8.87
CA PRO A 347 -13.56 13.54 9.87
C PRO A 347 -14.06 12.13 9.53
N ARG A 348 -14.00 11.74 8.25
CA ARG A 348 -14.46 10.43 7.74
C ARG A 348 -13.31 9.50 7.31
N ALA A 349 -12.05 9.95 7.38
CA ALA A 349 -10.93 9.19 6.85
C ALA A 349 -10.68 7.95 7.71
N THR A 350 -10.76 6.76 7.10
CA THR A 350 -10.54 5.45 7.74
C THR A 350 -9.19 4.84 7.38
N LYS A 351 -8.66 5.09 6.18
CA LYS A 351 -7.35 4.63 5.71
C LYS A 351 -6.44 5.82 5.36
N LEU A 352 -5.21 5.79 5.87
CA LEU A 352 -4.13 6.70 5.48
C LEU A 352 -2.85 5.87 5.22
N GLU A 353 -2.35 5.94 3.99
CA GLU A 353 -1.16 5.21 3.55
C GLU A 353 -0.16 6.16 2.88
N LEU A 354 1.08 6.14 3.36
CA LEU A 354 2.19 6.97 2.87
C LEU A 354 3.44 6.10 2.66
N SER A 355 3.77 5.79 1.40
CA SER A 355 4.84 4.87 1.00
C SER A 355 5.87 5.53 0.09
N ASP A 356 7.16 5.32 0.33
CA ASP A 356 8.27 5.74 -0.54
C ASP A 356 8.30 7.25 -0.89
N LEU A 357 7.95 8.08 0.09
CA LEU A 357 7.88 9.53 -0.07
C LEU A 357 9.23 10.15 0.27
N SER A 358 10.22 9.86 -0.58
CA SER A 358 11.66 10.10 -0.32
C SER A 358 12.07 11.56 -0.10
N GLN A 359 11.21 12.52 -0.43
CA GLN A 359 11.43 13.97 -0.23
C GLN A 359 10.57 14.60 0.87
N LEU A 360 9.70 13.84 1.56
CA LEU A 360 8.62 14.40 2.38
C LEU A 360 9.12 15.09 3.67
N LYS A 361 8.99 16.42 3.73
CA LYS A 361 9.52 17.29 4.79
C LYS A 361 8.56 17.45 5.97
N SER A 362 7.25 17.51 5.72
CA SER A 362 6.18 17.51 6.73
C SER A 362 4.79 17.38 6.07
N PHE A 363 3.72 17.21 6.85
CA PHE A 363 2.35 17.31 6.30
C PHE A 363 2.05 18.72 5.73
N TYR A 364 2.54 19.78 6.38
CA TYR A 364 2.40 21.19 5.97
C TYR A 364 3.63 21.99 6.44
N PRO A 365 4.16 22.97 5.68
CA PRO A 365 5.47 23.58 5.95
C PRO A 365 5.48 24.70 7.03
N GLY A 366 4.34 24.99 7.66
CA GLY A 366 4.24 25.90 8.81
C GLY A 366 3.75 25.19 10.08
N LYS A 367 3.27 25.92 11.09
CA LYS A 367 2.65 25.27 12.26
C LYS A 367 1.23 24.81 11.93
N TYR A 368 0.95 23.51 12.10
CA TYR A 368 -0.35 22.88 11.87
C TYR A 368 -0.71 21.88 12.99
N ILE A 369 -1.97 21.45 13.00
CA ILE A 369 -2.46 20.22 13.66
C ILE A 369 -3.32 19.48 12.63
N SER A 370 -3.10 18.18 12.45
CA SER A 370 -3.94 17.32 11.59
C SER A 370 -4.76 16.37 12.47
N ARG A 371 -6.10 16.38 12.35
CA ARG A 371 -7.01 15.53 13.13
C ARG A 371 -7.66 14.46 12.26
N TRP A 372 -7.56 13.20 12.72
CA TRP A 372 -7.94 11.99 11.99
C TRP A 372 -8.95 11.15 12.81
N PRO A 373 -10.11 11.71 13.23
CA PRO A 373 -10.93 11.13 14.28
C PRO A 373 -11.61 9.79 13.93
N SER A 374 -11.67 9.41 12.65
CA SER A 374 -12.24 8.13 12.19
C SER A 374 -11.19 7.12 11.69
N LEU A 375 -9.90 7.47 11.77
CA LEU A 375 -8.83 6.68 11.16
C LEU A 375 -8.64 5.35 11.89
N ARG A 376 -8.74 4.25 11.15
CA ARG A 376 -8.55 2.87 11.64
C ARG A 376 -7.22 2.29 11.19
N GLU A 377 -6.81 2.58 9.97
CA GLU A 377 -5.59 2.05 9.35
C GLU A 377 -4.61 3.18 9.05
N LEU A 378 -3.42 3.07 9.63
CA LEU A 378 -2.28 3.96 9.35
C LEU A 378 -1.10 3.12 8.90
N MET A 379 -0.71 3.25 7.63
CA MET A 379 0.45 2.59 7.04
C MET A 379 1.48 3.63 6.62
N ILE A 380 2.73 3.47 7.09
CA ILE A 380 3.84 4.36 6.73
C ILE A 380 5.05 3.50 6.36
N SER A 381 5.50 3.61 5.11
CA SER A 381 6.49 2.72 4.53
C SER A 381 7.60 3.44 3.77
N LYS A 382 8.82 2.90 3.82
CA LYS A 382 10.03 3.48 3.20
C LYS A 382 10.26 4.97 3.55
N SER A 383 9.84 5.43 4.73
CA SER A 383 9.92 6.84 5.09
C SER A 383 11.36 7.27 5.42
N ASN A 384 11.79 8.38 4.83
CA ASN A 384 13.08 9.01 5.11
C ASN A 384 13.15 9.67 6.51
N LYS A 385 12.03 9.77 7.24
CA LYS A 385 11.89 10.60 8.45
C LYS A 385 12.47 9.99 9.72
N VAL A 386 13.25 10.79 10.45
CA VAL A 386 13.73 10.45 11.80
C VAL A 386 12.65 10.66 12.88
N GLU A 387 11.81 11.69 12.72
CA GLU A 387 10.60 11.94 13.54
C GLU A 387 9.34 11.86 12.65
N ILE A 388 8.51 10.80 12.79
CA ILE A 388 7.18 10.75 12.15
C ILE A 388 6.14 11.47 13.00
N PHE A 389 6.08 11.21 14.31
CA PHE A 389 5.10 11.81 15.22
C PHE A 389 5.78 12.69 16.27
N ALA A 390 5.31 13.93 16.45
CA ALA A 390 5.62 14.72 17.65
C ALA A 390 4.41 15.53 18.14
N PHE A 391 4.44 15.96 19.39
CA PHE A 391 3.31 16.60 20.06
C PHE A 391 3.45 18.12 20.13
N ASP A 392 2.38 18.88 19.83
CA ASP A 392 2.37 20.33 20.04
C ASP A 392 2.27 20.69 21.53
N SER A 393 3.43 20.79 22.18
CA SER A 393 3.47 21.28 23.56
C SER A 393 3.29 22.81 23.58
N LYS A 394 2.37 23.32 24.40
CA LYS A 394 2.22 24.78 24.62
C LYS A 394 3.45 25.48 25.24
N LYS A 395 4.56 24.74 25.47
CA LYS A 395 5.86 25.23 25.94
C LYS A 395 6.99 25.08 24.91
N SER A 396 6.77 24.41 23.78
CA SER A 396 7.75 24.39 22.69
C SER A 396 7.69 25.72 21.94
N GLN A 397 8.72 26.54 22.15
CA GLN A 397 9.13 27.54 21.16
C GLN A 397 9.48 26.78 19.87
N ALA A 398 8.53 26.76 18.93
CA ALA A 398 8.58 25.95 17.73
C ALA A 398 9.59 26.52 16.72
N ILE A 399 10.83 26.02 16.80
CA ILE A 399 11.76 25.83 15.68
C ILE A 399 11.89 27.04 14.72
N THR A 400 12.04 28.25 15.27
CA THR A 400 12.51 29.43 14.54
C THR A 400 13.82 29.93 15.16
N ARG A 401 14.92 29.21 14.90
CA ARG A 401 16.25 29.67 15.32
C ARG A 401 17.35 29.32 14.30
N ASN A 402 17.54 30.26 13.38
CA ASN A 402 18.74 30.55 12.59
C ASN A 402 19.30 29.42 11.69
N GLY A 403 19.06 29.55 10.38
CA GLY A 403 19.98 29.13 9.31
C GLY A 403 20.07 27.64 8.98
N ASN A 404 20.11 26.77 9.99
CA ASN A 404 20.30 25.33 9.79
C ASN A 404 18.95 24.61 9.81
N GLN A 405 18.72 23.76 8.81
CA GLN A 405 17.48 22.99 8.66
C GLN A 405 17.29 22.03 9.85
N ALA A 406 16.38 22.39 10.75
CA ALA A 406 15.88 21.48 11.77
C ALA A 406 14.65 20.75 11.22
N GLU A 407 14.74 19.42 11.10
CA GLU A 407 13.63 18.61 10.61
C GLU A 407 12.35 18.83 11.42
N GLN A 408 11.24 18.99 10.71
CA GLN A 408 9.91 18.92 11.30
C GLN A 408 9.39 17.47 11.28
N PRO A 409 8.53 17.09 12.25
CA PRO A 409 7.86 15.79 12.24
C PRO A 409 6.86 15.70 11.08
N LEU A 410 6.62 14.48 10.59
CA LEU A 410 5.60 14.24 9.56
C LEU A 410 4.19 14.62 10.05
N PHE A 411 3.85 14.33 11.31
CA PHE A 411 2.60 14.70 11.96
C PHE A 411 2.83 15.42 13.30
N LEU A 412 2.26 16.61 13.42
CA LEU A 412 2.02 17.30 14.70
C LEU A 412 0.68 16.83 15.29
N VAL A 413 0.76 16.05 16.37
CA VAL A 413 -0.39 15.41 17.03
C VAL A 413 -0.77 16.09 18.35
N ASP A 414 -2.03 15.90 18.74
CA ASP A 414 -2.61 16.34 20.00
C ASP A 414 -3.24 15.16 20.78
N LYS A 415 -3.94 15.45 21.89
CA LYS A 415 -4.59 14.42 22.69
C LYS A 415 -5.87 13.93 22.00
N GLY A 416 -5.73 12.90 21.17
CA GLY A 416 -6.84 12.16 20.56
C GLY A 416 -6.66 11.87 19.07
N THR A 417 -5.66 12.47 18.42
CA THR A 417 -5.47 12.44 16.96
C THR A 417 -5.63 11.07 16.30
N PHE A 418 -5.11 10.01 16.94
CA PHE A 418 -5.09 8.63 16.42
C PHE A 418 -5.79 7.62 17.36
N SER A 419 -6.74 8.06 18.18
CA SER A 419 -7.34 7.18 19.21
C SER A 419 -8.27 6.09 18.69
N ASN A 420 -8.71 6.19 17.44
CA ASN A 420 -9.47 5.14 16.75
C ASN A 420 -8.63 4.25 15.83
N VAL A 421 -7.30 4.45 15.75
CA VAL A 421 -6.42 3.60 14.92
C VAL A 421 -6.39 2.20 15.51
N GLU A 422 -6.84 1.23 14.72
CA GLU A 422 -6.91 -0.20 15.03
C GLU A 422 -5.69 -0.96 14.51
N THR A 423 -5.09 -0.50 13.40
CA THR A 423 -3.90 -1.09 12.77
C THR A 423 -2.86 0.01 12.48
N LEU A 424 -1.66 -0.17 13.03
CA LEU A 424 -0.47 0.62 12.69
C LEU A 424 0.54 -0.32 12.02
N HIS A 425 0.87 -0.03 10.76
CA HIS A 425 1.89 -0.76 10.01
C HIS A 425 3.06 0.18 9.65
N MET A 426 4.28 -0.26 9.97
CA MET A 426 5.51 0.44 9.64
C MET A 426 6.45 -0.50 8.87
N GLN A 427 6.81 -0.15 7.63
CA GLN A 427 7.64 -1.00 6.76
C GLN A 427 8.87 -0.25 6.20
N HIS A 428 10.05 -0.87 6.10
CA HIS A 428 11.27 -0.27 5.49
C HIS A 428 11.70 1.14 6.01
N ASN A 429 11.32 1.52 7.23
CA ASN A 429 11.57 2.87 7.76
C ASN A 429 13.02 3.01 8.32
N ASP A 430 14.00 2.87 7.43
CA ASP A 430 15.41 2.64 7.77
C ASP A 430 16.15 3.84 8.37
N ASN A 431 15.60 5.06 8.31
CA ASN A 431 16.16 6.23 9.01
C ASN A 431 15.70 6.34 10.48
N MET A 432 14.73 5.53 10.91
CA MET A 432 14.12 5.63 12.24
C MET A 432 14.69 4.63 13.24
N LYS A 433 14.86 5.07 14.49
CA LYS A 433 15.38 4.24 15.60
C LYS A 433 14.34 3.76 16.61
N GLN A 434 13.18 4.42 16.68
CA GLN A 434 12.11 4.17 17.66
C GLN A 434 10.80 4.87 17.24
N ILE A 435 9.63 4.29 17.56
CA ILE A 435 8.33 4.77 17.06
C ILE A 435 7.86 6.08 17.71
N ILE A 436 8.26 6.35 18.98
CA ILE A 436 7.92 7.60 19.67
C ILE A 436 9.18 8.22 20.28
N TRP A 437 9.21 9.53 20.23
CA TRP A 437 10.40 10.36 20.35
C TRP A 437 10.35 11.22 21.62
N SER A 438 11.50 11.62 22.14
CA SER A 438 11.60 12.52 23.29
C SER A 438 12.43 13.74 22.94
N GLY A 439 11.76 14.85 22.61
CA GLY A 439 12.39 16.04 22.08
C GLY A 439 13.49 16.61 22.99
N ARG A 440 14.71 16.69 22.42
CA ARG A 440 15.89 17.47 22.84
C ARG A 440 16.58 17.10 24.17
N ASN A 441 17.89 16.86 24.03
CA ASN A 441 18.99 17.07 24.97
C ASN A 441 18.73 16.80 26.47
N ARG A 442 19.25 15.66 26.95
CA ARG A 442 19.70 15.52 28.35
C ARG A 442 20.68 16.67 28.68
N PRO A 443 20.58 17.30 29.87
CA PRO A 443 20.76 16.58 31.14
C PRO A 443 19.70 16.84 32.22
N LYS A 444 19.69 15.95 33.22
CA LYS A 444 19.12 16.13 34.57
C LYS A 444 17.75 16.85 34.67
N LEU A 445 16.66 16.13 34.42
CA LEU A 445 15.42 16.39 35.17
C LEU A 445 14.79 15.08 35.66
N THR A 446 14.09 15.18 36.77
CA THR A 446 13.46 14.06 37.48
C THR A 446 12.12 13.68 36.85
N CYS A 447 11.74 12.42 37.09
CA CYS A 447 10.55 11.75 36.57
C CYS A 447 9.21 12.48 36.78
N PHE A 448 8.34 12.32 35.78
CA PHE A 448 6.86 12.41 35.86
C PHE A 448 6.26 13.78 36.28
N SER A 449 6.24 14.76 35.36
CA SER A 449 5.46 16.00 35.57
C SER A 449 5.01 16.74 34.29
N SER A 450 4.48 16.02 33.29
CA SER A 450 3.47 16.58 32.35
C SER A 450 2.75 15.48 31.59
N GLY A 451 1.41 15.48 31.60
CA GLY A 451 0.58 14.46 30.97
C GLY A 451 0.42 14.69 29.47
N VAL A 452 1.21 13.98 28.67
CA VAL A 452 1.05 13.84 27.22
C VAL A 452 1.04 12.35 26.90
N HIS A 453 -0.13 11.84 26.55
CA HIS A 453 -0.36 10.42 26.27
C HIS A 453 -0.54 10.23 24.76
N PHE A 454 0.21 9.30 24.16
CA PHE A 454 -0.01 8.88 22.78
C PHE A 454 -1.09 7.80 22.79
N HIS A 455 -2.34 8.27 22.88
CA HIS A 455 -3.52 7.43 23.01
C HIS A 455 -3.84 6.65 21.72
N PHE A 456 -3.04 5.62 21.40
CA PHE A 456 -3.39 4.54 20.47
C PHE A 456 -4.34 3.53 21.17
N VAL A 457 -5.44 4.04 21.74
CA VAL A 457 -6.26 3.31 22.72
C VAL A 457 -6.99 2.12 22.10
N ASN A 458 -7.46 2.26 20.86
CA ASN A 458 -8.15 1.20 20.13
C ASN A 458 -7.22 0.30 19.29
N LEU A 459 -5.90 0.53 19.34
CA LEU A 459 -4.93 -0.24 18.55
C LEU A 459 -5.00 -1.72 18.88
N THR A 460 -5.32 -2.53 17.88
CA THR A 460 -5.41 -3.99 17.94
C THR A 460 -4.17 -4.66 17.34
N THR A 461 -3.58 -4.06 16.31
CA THR A 461 -2.50 -4.66 15.51
C THR A 461 -1.35 -3.66 15.34
N LEU A 462 -0.16 -4.08 15.75
CA LEU A 462 1.09 -3.37 15.48
C LEU A 462 2.01 -4.28 14.67
N LYS A 463 2.30 -3.87 13.43
CA LYS A 463 3.25 -4.51 12.51
C LYS A 463 4.47 -3.61 12.30
N VAL A 464 5.68 -4.16 12.42
CA VAL A 464 6.93 -3.47 12.08
C VAL A 464 7.82 -4.41 11.26
N GLU A 465 7.99 -4.14 9.97
CA GLU A 465 8.56 -5.11 9.02
C GLU A 465 9.71 -4.49 8.20
N ASN A 466 10.84 -5.18 8.08
CA ASN A 466 12.05 -4.73 7.32
C ASN A 466 12.59 -3.34 7.71
N CYS A 467 12.32 -2.84 8.93
CA CYS A 467 12.76 -1.52 9.39
C CYS A 467 14.10 -1.64 10.14
N ARG A 468 15.22 -1.41 9.44
CA ARG A 468 16.55 -1.93 9.82
C ARG A 468 17.23 -1.19 10.97
N SER A 469 17.02 0.12 11.10
CA SER A 469 17.69 0.95 12.14
C SER A 469 17.01 0.98 13.51
N PHE A 470 15.85 0.35 13.68
CA PHE A 470 15.13 0.36 14.96
C PHE A 470 15.94 -0.33 16.05
N GLU A 471 16.35 0.39 17.09
CA GLU A 471 17.02 -0.20 18.26
C GLU A 471 16.00 -0.72 19.29
N ASN A 472 14.79 -0.13 19.30
CA ASN A 472 13.64 -0.58 20.08
C ASN A 472 12.30 -0.14 19.48
N ILE A 473 11.25 -0.98 19.61
CA ILE A 473 9.90 -0.67 19.11
C ILE A 473 9.10 0.14 20.14
N LEU A 474 8.91 -0.42 21.34
CA LEU A 474 8.02 0.09 22.37
C LEU A 474 8.77 0.78 23.53
N THR A 475 8.09 1.72 24.21
CA THR A 475 8.54 2.20 25.53
C THR A 475 7.67 1.67 26.68
N PRO A 476 8.21 1.62 27.91
CA PRO A 476 7.44 1.31 29.13
C PRO A 476 6.16 2.14 29.37
N ASN A 477 6.00 3.28 28.71
CA ASN A 477 4.76 4.06 28.74
C ASN A 477 3.77 3.61 27.65
N MET A 478 4.23 3.35 26.42
CA MET A 478 3.38 2.82 25.34
C MET A 478 2.64 1.56 25.74
N VAL A 479 3.29 0.66 26.48
CA VAL A 479 2.71 -0.61 26.97
C VAL A 479 1.44 -0.39 27.82
N SER A 480 1.30 0.78 28.46
CA SER A 480 0.08 1.18 29.19
C SER A 480 -0.88 2.05 28.37
N GLU A 481 -0.51 2.46 27.15
CA GLU A 481 -1.29 3.33 26.26
C GLU A 481 -1.90 2.58 25.05
N ILE A 482 -1.54 1.30 24.87
CA ILE A 482 -2.09 0.35 23.87
C ILE A 482 -2.93 -0.79 24.52
N PRO A 483 -3.97 -0.49 25.33
CA PRO A 483 -4.71 -1.50 26.12
C PRO A 483 -5.49 -2.51 25.27
N CYS A 484 -5.72 -2.21 23.99
CA CYS A 484 -6.47 -3.07 23.08
C CYS A 484 -5.59 -4.05 22.26
N LEU A 485 -4.27 -3.95 22.33
CA LEU A 485 -3.34 -4.68 21.46
C LEU A 485 -3.59 -6.20 21.52
N ALA A 486 -3.91 -6.79 20.38
CA ALA A 486 -4.23 -8.20 20.17
C ALA A 486 -3.14 -8.93 19.35
N THR A 487 -2.47 -8.23 18.43
CA THR A 487 -1.40 -8.76 17.58
C THR A 487 -0.19 -7.84 17.63
N LEU A 488 0.99 -8.42 17.92
CA LEU A 488 2.29 -7.76 17.78
C LEU A 488 3.15 -8.58 16.82
N GLU A 489 3.59 -7.96 15.75
CA GLU A 489 4.36 -8.61 14.68
C GLU A 489 5.56 -7.73 14.32
N ILE A 490 6.76 -8.32 14.41
CA ILE A 490 8.02 -7.64 14.14
C ILE A 490 8.90 -8.56 13.30
N ARG A 491 9.23 -8.13 12.07
CA ARG A 491 10.03 -8.90 11.11
C ARG A 491 11.20 -8.09 10.54
N ASP A 492 12.34 -8.73 10.32
CA ASP A 492 13.48 -8.21 9.53
C ASP A 492 14.11 -6.89 10.03
N CYS A 493 13.91 -6.54 11.31
CA CYS A 493 14.51 -5.36 11.94
C CYS A 493 15.95 -5.62 12.40
N ALA A 494 16.91 -5.47 11.49
CA ALA A 494 18.33 -5.79 11.68
C ALA A 494 18.95 -5.30 13.02
N MET A 495 18.78 -4.03 13.39
CA MET A 495 19.42 -3.44 14.59
C MET A 495 18.62 -3.60 15.90
N LEU A 496 17.52 -4.35 15.91
CA LEU A 496 16.58 -4.40 17.04
C LEU A 496 17.13 -5.19 18.22
N LYS A 497 17.55 -4.48 19.28
CA LYS A 497 18.19 -5.07 20.47
C LYS A 497 17.20 -5.56 21.52
N ALA A 498 16.05 -4.87 21.64
CA ALA A 498 14.94 -5.27 22.49
C ALA A 498 13.61 -4.69 22.01
N VAL A 499 12.52 -5.45 22.15
CA VAL A 499 11.18 -4.99 21.76
C VAL A 499 10.72 -3.81 22.62
N ILE A 500 10.92 -3.87 23.94
CA ILE A 500 10.64 -2.75 24.88
C ILE A 500 11.96 -2.15 25.37
N VAL A 501 12.13 -0.82 25.28
CA VAL A 501 13.34 -0.14 25.77
C VAL A 501 13.48 -0.18 27.30
N GLY A 502 14.72 -0.28 27.79
CA GLY A 502 15.02 -0.28 29.22
C GLY A 502 15.17 1.12 29.84
N GLU A 503 14.37 1.45 30.85
CA GLU A 503 14.61 2.62 31.71
C GLU A 503 15.96 2.52 32.45
N LYS A 504 16.78 3.59 32.44
CA LYS A 504 18.08 3.65 33.17
C LYS A 504 17.96 3.68 34.70
N LYS A 505 16.74 3.61 35.26
CA LYS A 505 16.50 3.47 36.71
C LYS A 505 15.59 2.25 36.93
N ALA A 506 15.97 1.36 37.84
CA ALA A 506 15.27 0.11 38.11
C ALA A 506 13.96 0.32 38.89
N ARG A 507 12.96 0.94 38.26
CA ARG A 507 11.59 0.90 38.74
C ARG A 507 11.03 -0.51 38.55
N LYS A 508 10.50 -1.10 39.62
CA LYS A 508 9.68 -2.31 39.57
C LYS A 508 8.31 -1.98 38.95
N ARG A 509 8.27 -1.72 37.64
CA ARG A 509 7.04 -1.57 36.87
C ARG A 509 6.69 -2.94 36.30
N ASN A 510 5.46 -3.39 36.54
CA ASN A 510 4.91 -4.58 35.90
C ASN A 510 4.33 -4.17 34.54
N PHE A 511 4.45 -5.04 33.55
CA PHE A 511 3.87 -4.85 32.22
C PHE A 511 2.77 -5.88 32.00
N ARG A 512 1.61 -5.42 31.49
CA ARG A 512 0.44 -6.26 31.27
C ARG A 512 -0.21 -5.89 29.94
N LEU A 513 0.02 -6.71 28.92
CA LEU A 513 -0.67 -6.58 27.63
C LEU A 513 -1.91 -7.47 27.65
N GLY A 514 -3.00 -6.89 28.16
CA GLY A 514 -4.18 -7.63 28.61
C GLY A 514 -4.92 -8.40 27.51
N LYS A 515 -5.03 -7.84 26.30
CA LYS A 515 -5.74 -8.45 25.16
C LYS A 515 -4.84 -9.21 24.18
N LEU A 516 -3.51 -9.18 24.35
CA LEU A 516 -2.56 -9.69 23.37
C LEU A 516 -2.75 -11.19 23.18
N ARG A 517 -3.01 -11.63 21.93
CA ARG A 517 -3.25 -13.02 21.52
C ARG A 517 -2.11 -13.61 20.70
N CYS A 518 -1.43 -12.79 19.89
CA CYS A 518 -0.35 -13.22 19.01
C CYS A 518 0.92 -12.36 19.21
N ILE A 519 2.08 -13.03 19.25
CA ILE A 519 3.41 -12.42 19.12
C ILE A 519 4.16 -13.15 18.00
N THR A 520 4.59 -12.42 16.97
CA THR A 520 5.50 -12.89 15.93
C THR A 520 6.79 -12.07 15.96
N LEU A 521 7.93 -12.75 16.05
CA LEU A 521 9.28 -12.19 16.01
C LEU A 521 10.10 -12.99 14.99
N GLU A 522 10.53 -12.37 13.89
CA GLU A 522 11.16 -13.08 12.78
C GLU A 522 12.36 -12.30 12.21
N SER A 523 13.49 -12.97 11.95
CA SER A 523 14.69 -12.37 11.35
C SER A 523 15.23 -11.14 12.11
N LEU A 524 15.45 -11.30 13.41
CA LEU A 524 15.89 -10.22 14.33
C LEU A 524 17.30 -10.52 14.87
N PRO A 525 18.37 -10.31 14.08
CA PRO A 525 19.71 -10.80 14.39
C PRO A 525 20.36 -10.16 15.63
N GLU A 526 20.03 -8.91 15.95
CA GLU A 526 20.52 -8.22 17.16
C GLU A 526 19.64 -8.41 18.41
N LEU A 527 18.52 -9.13 18.32
CA LEU A 527 17.56 -9.22 19.44
C LEU A 527 18.13 -10.06 20.58
N VAL A 528 18.34 -9.44 21.75
CA VAL A 528 18.87 -10.13 22.94
C VAL A 528 17.75 -10.61 23.89
N SER A 529 16.67 -9.80 24.01
CA SER A 529 15.50 -10.12 24.85
C SER A 529 14.28 -9.25 24.50
N PHE A 530 13.07 -9.69 24.87
CA PHE A 530 11.85 -8.89 24.67
C PHE A 530 11.87 -7.62 25.54
N CYS A 531 12.34 -7.73 26.79
CA CYS A 531 12.51 -6.60 27.71
C CYS A 531 13.82 -6.70 28.51
N PRO A 532 14.69 -5.66 28.53
CA PRO A 532 16.06 -5.73 29.06
C PRO A 532 16.16 -5.52 30.58
N HIS A 533 15.10 -5.81 31.33
CA HIS A 533 15.03 -5.71 32.80
C HIS A 533 14.07 -6.76 33.39
N SER A 534 14.34 -7.20 34.62
CA SER A 534 13.54 -8.22 35.31
C SER A 534 12.27 -7.66 35.98
N CYS A 535 11.42 -7.03 35.18
CA CYS A 535 10.02 -6.73 35.49
C CYS A 535 9.18 -8.02 35.64
N LEU A 536 7.93 -7.89 36.13
CA LEU A 536 6.89 -8.89 35.89
C LEU A 536 6.26 -8.60 34.52
N PHE A 537 6.04 -9.63 33.71
CA PHE A 537 5.46 -9.50 32.37
C PHE A 537 4.28 -10.45 32.17
N GLU A 538 3.10 -9.88 31.97
CA GLU A 538 1.81 -10.57 31.92
C GLU A 538 1.16 -10.44 30.53
N CYS A 539 0.82 -11.56 29.90
CA CYS A 539 -0.09 -11.58 28.74
C CYS A 539 -1.15 -12.66 28.94
N PRO A 540 -2.22 -12.37 29.72
CA PRO A 540 -3.21 -13.39 30.12
C PRO A 540 -4.02 -13.97 28.96
N SER A 541 -4.11 -13.25 27.85
CA SER A 541 -4.82 -13.67 26.63
C SER A 541 -3.92 -14.27 25.54
N LEU A 542 -2.59 -14.37 25.75
CA LEU A 542 -1.67 -14.80 24.70
C LEU A 542 -1.95 -16.26 24.33
N MET A 543 -2.20 -16.53 23.05
CA MET A 543 -2.51 -17.86 22.52
C MET A 543 -1.37 -18.42 21.68
N ASN A 544 -0.76 -17.58 20.85
CA ASN A 544 0.29 -17.96 19.90
C ASN A 544 1.56 -17.12 20.14
N MET A 545 2.72 -17.77 20.16
CA MET A 545 4.02 -17.12 20.12
C MET A 545 4.90 -17.81 19.06
N THR A 546 5.41 -17.01 18.12
CA THR A 546 6.37 -17.44 17.09
C THR A 546 7.63 -16.61 17.22
N ILE A 547 8.77 -17.27 17.39
CA ILE A 547 10.11 -16.66 17.39
C ILE A 547 10.97 -17.45 16.42
N LYS A 548 11.38 -16.82 15.31
CA LYS A 548 12.19 -17.41 14.24
C LYS A 548 13.42 -16.54 13.98
N ASN A 549 14.55 -17.15 13.62
CA ASN A 549 15.76 -16.46 13.14
C ASN A 549 16.19 -15.29 14.06
N CYS A 550 16.33 -15.61 15.35
CA CYS A 550 16.68 -14.67 16.43
C CYS A 550 17.95 -15.15 17.16
N PRO A 551 19.11 -15.26 16.48
CA PRO A 551 20.28 -16.01 16.95
C PRO A 551 20.86 -15.52 18.29
N LYS A 552 20.82 -14.22 18.58
CA LYS A 552 21.31 -13.64 19.85
C LYS A 552 20.30 -13.67 21.00
N MET A 553 19.06 -14.11 20.76
CA MET A 553 18.01 -14.05 21.76
C MET A 553 18.13 -15.22 22.74
N ARG A 554 18.53 -14.92 23.97
CA ARG A 554 18.80 -15.92 25.02
C ARG A 554 17.74 -15.97 26.12
N THR A 555 17.05 -14.86 26.39
CA THR A 555 16.05 -14.76 27.46
C THR A 555 14.88 -13.88 27.03
N PHE A 556 13.66 -14.20 27.45
CA PHE A 556 12.51 -13.34 27.18
C PHE A 556 12.62 -12.02 27.98
N LEU A 557 13.04 -12.10 29.25
CA LEU A 557 13.33 -10.95 30.12
C LEU A 557 14.77 -11.01 30.61
N THR A 558 15.57 -9.95 30.38
CA THR A 558 16.97 -9.93 30.84
C THR A 558 17.08 -9.75 32.36
N SER A 559 17.82 -10.65 33.01
CA SER A 559 18.28 -10.56 34.39
C SER A 559 19.29 -9.41 34.60
N PRO A 560 19.24 -8.65 35.72
CA PRO A 560 20.13 -7.51 35.94
C PRO A 560 21.61 -7.93 35.99
N HIS A 561 21.92 -9.13 36.49
CA HIS A 561 23.29 -9.63 36.67
C HIS A 561 24.04 -9.87 35.34
N LEU A 562 23.32 -9.99 34.22
CA LEU A 562 23.94 -10.10 32.90
C LEU A 562 24.48 -8.77 32.37
N LYS A 563 24.07 -7.61 32.89
CA LYS A 563 24.61 -6.32 32.44
C LYS A 563 26.03 -6.08 32.96
N GLU A 564 26.31 -6.36 34.22
CA GLU A 564 27.63 -6.13 34.84
C GLU A 564 28.73 -6.99 34.20
N LYS A 565 28.41 -8.21 33.74
CA LYS A 565 29.35 -9.06 32.99
C LYS A 565 29.55 -8.64 31.53
N LEU A 566 28.60 -7.93 30.91
CA LEU A 566 28.73 -7.44 29.52
C LEU A 566 29.27 -6.00 29.42
N SER A 567 29.36 -5.25 30.52
CA SER A 567 29.72 -3.82 30.50
C SER A 567 31.20 -3.51 30.78
N ASN A 568 32.03 -4.51 31.11
CA ASN A 568 33.39 -4.30 31.62
C ASN A 568 34.50 -4.85 30.69
N PRO A 569 34.82 -4.17 29.57
CA PRO A 569 36.08 -4.37 28.88
C PRO A 569 37.21 -3.59 29.59
N VAL A 570 38.18 -4.33 30.14
CA VAL A 570 39.53 -3.88 30.55
C VAL A 570 39.61 -2.68 31.53
N GLY A 571 39.79 -3.00 32.82
CA GLY A 571 40.59 -2.19 33.73
C GLY A 571 41.99 -2.83 33.87
N GLU A 572 43.05 -2.04 34.01
CA GLU A 572 44.42 -2.56 33.97
C GLU A 572 44.85 -3.37 35.22
N ARG A 573 45.96 -4.13 35.03
CA ARG A 573 46.91 -4.67 36.03
C ARG A 573 46.52 -5.95 36.77
N SER A 574 46.89 -7.07 36.15
CA SER A 574 48.13 -7.77 36.54
C SER A 574 48.68 -8.58 35.35
N LYS A 575 49.98 -8.91 35.37
CA LYS A 575 50.60 -9.86 34.43
C LYS A 575 50.80 -11.20 35.15
N GLU A 576 50.49 -12.30 34.46
CA GLU A 576 51.27 -13.55 34.31
C GLU A 576 50.35 -14.76 34.05
N ALA A 577 50.95 -15.90 33.71
CA ALA A 577 50.31 -17.18 33.34
C ALA A 577 49.49 -17.19 32.02
N CYS A 578 50.21 -17.44 30.92
CA CYS A 578 49.96 -18.44 29.85
C CYS A 578 48.57 -18.64 29.19
N MET A 579 48.61 -19.19 27.96
CA MET A 579 47.43 -19.55 27.18
C MET A 579 46.73 -20.80 27.74
N ASP A 580 45.40 -20.76 27.81
CA ASP A 580 44.54 -21.93 27.64
C ASP A 580 43.24 -21.51 26.93
N SER A 581 42.68 -22.38 26.09
CA SER A 581 41.46 -22.14 25.31
C SER A 581 40.22 -22.56 26.09
N GLY A 582 39.94 -21.84 27.19
CA GLY A 582 38.79 -22.09 28.06
C GLY A 582 37.54 -21.29 27.69
N ASP A 583 36.42 -21.98 27.44
CA ASP A 583 35.10 -21.35 27.35
C ASP A 583 34.78 -20.53 28.61
N ILE A 584 34.51 -19.23 28.44
CA ILE A 584 34.00 -18.39 29.54
C ILE A 584 32.58 -18.88 29.84
N ASN A 585 32.46 -19.68 30.91
CA ASN A 585 31.21 -20.36 31.26
C ASN A 585 30.15 -19.35 31.78
N ILE A 586 29.41 -18.76 30.84
CA ILE A 586 28.31 -17.82 31.09
C ILE A 586 27.16 -18.60 31.74
N PRO A 587 26.60 -18.15 32.88
CA PRO A 587 25.46 -18.81 33.51
C PRO A 587 24.28 -18.94 32.54
N GLN A 588 23.83 -20.17 32.32
CA GLN A 588 22.67 -20.45 31.47
C GLN A 588 21.39 -20.03 32.18
N GLU A 589 20.81 -18.89 31.79
CA GLU A 589 19.49 -18.47 32.23
C GLU A 589 18.40 -19.03 31.30
N PRO A 590 17.29 -19.58 31.83
CA PRO A 590 16.20 -20.10 31.01
C PRO A 590 15.42 -19.00 30.29
N PHE A 591 14.94 -19.31 29.09
CA PHE A 591 14.23 -18.35 28.25
C PHE A 591 13.00 -17.73 28.93
N PHE A 592 12.13 -18.57 29.51
CA PHE A 592 10.99 -18.15 30.33
C PHE A 592 11.32 -18.30 31.82
N SER A 593 11.49 -17.15 32.49
CA SER A 593 11.70 -17.07 33.94
C SER A 593 10.37 -17.05 34.72
N LYS A 594 10.46 -17.25 36.04
CA LYS A 594 9.32 -17.12 37.00
C LYS A 594 8.61 -15.75 37.04
N LYS A 595 9.05 -14.78 36.23
CA LYS A 595 8.45 -13.44 36.09
C LYS A 595 7.61 -13.29 34.82
N VAL A 596 7.49 -14.34 34.00
CA VAL A 596 6.68 -14.38 32.79
C VAL A 596 5.36 -15.10 33.10
N GLN A 597 4.22 -14.49 32.76
CA GLN A 597 2.88 -15.06 33.00
C GLN A 597 2.06 -15.16 31.71
N PHE A 598 2.02 -16.36 31.13
CA PHE A 598 1.27 -16.70 29.91
C PHE A 598 0.29 -17.88 30.15
N PRO A 599 -0.82 -17.66 30.89
CA PRO A 599 -1.78 -18.70 31.26
C PRO A 599 -2.75 -19.15 30.15
N SER A 600 -2.64 -18.59 28.93
CA SER A 600 -3.47 -18.98 27.79
C SER A 600 -2.71 -19.49 26.58
N LEU A 601 -1.37 -19.60 26.67
CA LEU A 601 -0.53 -19.97 25.53
C LEU A 601 -0.85 -21.40 25.10
N GLN A 602 -1.16 -21.58 23.82
CA GLN A 602 -1.55 -22.85 23.19
C GLN A 602 -0.54 -23.30 22.14
N ILE A 603 0.06 -22.35 21.40
CA ILE A 603 1.04 -22.63 20.35
C ILE A 603 2.34 -21.86 20.63
N LEU A 604 3.45 -22.59 20.64
CA LEU A 604 4.80 -22.04 20.74
C LEU A 604 5.66 -22.56 19.58
N VAL A 605 6.20 -21.65 18.78
CA VAL A 605 7.14 -21.95 17.69
C VAL A 605 8.46 -21.24 17.98
N LEU A 606 9.55 -22.00 18.12
CA LEU A 606 10.91 -21.51 18.27
C LEU A 606 11.75 -22.05 17.10
N SER A 607 12.43 -21.19 16.34
CA SER A 607 13.23 -21.60 15.18
C SER A 607 14.51 -20.78 15.06
N HIS A 608 15.63 -21.41 14.70
CA HIS A 608 16.91 -20.75 14.43
C HIS A 608 17.34 -19.79 15.58
N MET A 609 17.35 -20.31 16.81
CA MET A 609 17.76 -19.58 18.01
C MET A 609 19.09 -20.13 18.55
N GLU A 610 20.21 -19.66 17.99
CA GLU A 610 21.55 -20.19 18.29
C GLU A 610 22.02 -19.99 19.73
N SER A 611 21.49 -18.98 20.44
CA SER A 611 21.81 -18.71 21.85
C SER A 611 20.89 -19.41 22.86
N LEU A 612 19.90 -20.18 22.40
CA LEU A 612 18.92 -20.85 23.26
C LEU A 612 19.47 -22.19 23.78
N SER A 613 19.79 -22.28 25.07
CA SER A 613 20.22 -23.53 25.71
C SER A 613 19.16 -24.19 26.61
N MET A 614 18.20 -23.41 27.12
CA MET A 614 17.13 -23.87 28.03
C MET A 614 15.87 -23.00 27.87
N ILE A 615 14.70 -23.63 27.73
CA ILE A 615 13.43 -22.89 27.49
C ILE A 615 12.74 -22.50 28.81
N TRP A 616 12.67 -23.40 29.80
CA TRP A 616 11.85 -23.23 31.01
C TRP A 616 12.70 -23.13 32.27
N HIS A 617 12.31 -22.25 33.19
CA HIS A 617 12.82 -22.24 34.57
C HIS A 617 12.15 -23.35 35.41
N ASP A 618 12.90 -24.01 36.30
CA ASP A 618 12.40 -25.12 37.17
C ASP A 618 11.20 -24.77 38.06
N VAL A 619 10.93 -23.48 38.23
CA VAL A 619 9.76 -22.93 38.93
C VAL A 619 9.12 -21.89 38.04
N LEU A 620 8.11 -22.27 37.25
CA LEU A 620 7.31 -21.33 36.46
C LEU A 620 6.29 -20.60 37.33
N ALA A 621 5.78 -19.47 36.83
CA ALA A 621 4.71 -18.75 37.51
C ALA A 621 3.41 -19.59 37.56
N GLU A 622 2.55 -19.31 38.54
CA GLU A 622 1.29 -20.04 38.74
C GLU A 622 0.40 -19.97 37.48
N LYS A 623 -0.28 -21.09 37.17
CA LYS A 623 -1.18 -21.29 36.02
C LYS A 623 -0.60 -20.96 34.63
N SER A 624 0.70 -20.72 34.52
CA SER A 624 1.34 -20.28 33.29
C SER A 624 1.79 -21.47 32.45
N PHE A 625 1.50 -21.42 31.15
CA PHE A 625 1.72 -22.49 30.17
C PHE A 625 0.83 -23.76 30.30
N ASP A 626 -0.08 -23.81 31.29
CA ASP A 626 -1.03 -24.92 31.51
C ASP A 626 -1.90 -25.32 30.28
N LYS A 627 -2.09 -24.40 29.32
CA LYS A 627 -2.90 -24.63 28.10
C LYS A 627 -2.07 -24.97 26.84
N LEU A 628 -0.76 -25.19 26.97
CA LEU A 628 0.14 -25.40 25.84
C LEU A 628 -0.16 -26.74 25.13
N ARG A 629 -0.44 -26.70 23.82
CA ARG A 629 -0.93 -27.83 23.02
C ARG A 629 -0.05 -28.20 21.82
N ASP A 630 0.51 -27.23 21.10
CA ASP A 630 1.44 -27.49 19.98
C ASP A 630 2.77 -26.73 20.23
N VAL A 631 3.86 -27.48 20.29
CA VAL A 631 5.23 -26.96 20.43
C VAL A 631 6.04 -27.39 19.20
N LYS A 632 6.58 -26.43 18.47
CA LYS A 632 7.47 -26.63 17.32
C LYS A 632 8.84 -26.01 17.62
N ILE A 633 9.91 -26.81 17.53
CA ILE A 633 11.29 -26.38 17.84
C ILE A 633 12.22 -26.82 16.72
N TYR A 634 12.84 -25.88 16.00
CA TYR A 634 13.66 -26.16 14.82
C TYR A 634 15.01 -25.43 14.84
N HIS A 635 16.10 -26.09 14.45
CA HIS A 635 17.44 -25.49 14.31
C HIS A 635 17.99 -24.81 15.60
N CYS A 636 17.53 -25.22 16.78
CA CYS A 636 17.99 -24.71 18.08
C CYS A 636 19.24 -25.46 18.58
N ARG A 637 20.36 -25.30 17.86
CA ARG A 637 21.57 -26.16 17.99
C ARG A 637 22.19 -26.30 19.38
N LYS A 638 22.00 -25.34 20.30
CA LYS A 638 22.54 -25.37 21.68
C LYS A 638 21.55 -25.88 22.74
N LEU A 639 20.33 -26.24 22.37
CA LEU A 639 19.28 -26.66 23.29
C LEU A 639 19.53 -28.08 23.81
N MET A 640 19.95 -28.20 25.07
CA MET A 640 20.35 -29.49 25.67
C MET A 640 19.17 -30.38 26.08
N ARG A 641 18.06 -29.78 26.51
CA ARG A 641 16.82 -30.45 26.97
C ARG A 641 15.59 -29.58 26.67
N ILE A 642 14.43 -30.19 26.40
CA ILE A 642 13.20 -29.42 26.16
C ILE A 642 12.48 -29.10 27.47
N PHE A 643 12.10 -30.12 28.25
CA PHE A 643 11.31 -29.97 29.47
C PHE A 643 12.11 -30.45 30.70
N PRO A 644 12.35 -29.59 31.71
CA PRO A 644 13.09 -29.96 32.92
C PRO A 644 12.16 -30.55 34.02
N PRO A 645 12.69 -31.32 34.98
CA PRO A 645 11.91 -32.28 35.78
C PRO A 645 10.66 -31.71 36.46
N LYS A 646 10.81 -30.65 37.26
CA LYS A 646 9.72 -30.10 38.09
C LYS A 646 8.58 -29.48 37.29
N THR A 647 8.82 -29.06 36.05
CA THR A 647 7.78 -28.41 35.22
C THR A 647 7.26 -29.34 34.12
N ALA A 648 8.07 -30.28 33.63
CA ALA A 648 7.67 -31.38 32.77
C ALA A 648 6.42 -32.09 33.33
N LEU A 649 6.51 -32.57 34.58
CA LEU A 649 5.49 -33.39 35.21
C LEU A 649 4.29 -32.61 35.77
N GLU A 650 4.39 -31.30 36.01
CA GLU A 650 3.26 -30.51 36.52
C GLU A 650 2.50 -29.70 35.46
N ARG A 651 3.19 -29.07 34.48
CA ARG A 651 2.57 -28.05 33.59
C ARG A 651 2.18 -28.60 32.23
N PHE A 652 2.98 -29.50 31.65
CA PHE A 652 2.88 -29.84 30.22
C PHE A 652 2.06 -31.10 29.91
N ARG A 653 1.26 -31.60 30.86
CA ARG A 653 0.37 -32.78 30.69
C ARG A 653 -0.64 -32.64 29.55
N ASN A 654 -1.01 -31.41 29.21
CA ASN A 654 -2.00 -31.07 28.17
C ASN A 654 -1.41 -30.94 26.76
N LEU A 655 -0.09 -31.16 26.59
CA LEU A 655 0.57 -31.06 25.29
C LEU A 655 0.08 -32.16 24.34
N GLU A 656 -0.44 -31.77 23.17
CA GLU A 656 -1.00 -32.69 22.17
C GLU A 656 -0.02 -32.98 21.02
N LYS A 657 0.83 -32.01 20.68
CA LYS A 657 1.70 -32.03 19.51
C LYS A 657 3.08 -31.49 19.88
N LEU A 658 4.12 -32.24 19.53
CA LEU A 658 5.51 -31.85 19.72
C LEU A 658 6.29 -32.18 18.44
N ARG A 659 6.90 -31.16 17.83
CA ARG A 659 7.78 -31.29 16.67
C ARG A 659 9.15 -30.74 17.02
N ILE A 660 10.19 -31.54 16.86
CA ILE A 660 11.57 -31.15 17.12
C ILE A 660 12.44 -31.56 15.94
N ALA A 661 13.17 -30.63 15.33
CA ALA A 661 14.11 -30.96 14.27
C ALA A 661 15.42 -30.15 14.29
N TYR A 662 16.51 -30.74 13.79
CA TYR A 662 17.81 -30.08 13.61
C TYR A 662 18.38 -29.44 14.90
N CYS A 663 18.21 -30.12 16.05
CA CYS A 663 18.64 -29.63 17.37
C CYS A 663 19.86 -30.43 17.85
N ASP A 664 21.04 -30.12 17.27
CA ASP A 664 22.29 -30.88 17.34
C ASP A 664 22.78 -31.25 18.76
N SER A 665 22.44 -30.45 19.79
CA SER A 665 22.86 -30.70 21.17
C SER A 665 21.80 -31.32 22.08
N LEU A 666 20.61 -31.64 21.56
CA LEU A 666 19.53 -32.19 22.36
C LEU A 666 19.82 -33.64 22.79
N GLU A 667 19.89 -33.90 24.09
CA GLU A 667 20.16 -35.25 24.63
C GLU A 667 18.90 -35.94 25.17
N VAL A 668 17.93 -35.18 25.68
CA VAL A 668 16.66 -35.68 26.25
C VAL A 668 15.50 -34.71 26.01
N VAL A 669 14.31 -35.23 25.68
CA VAL A 669 13.10 -34.39 25.51
C VAL A 669 12.48 -34.05 26.87
N PHE A 670 12.10 -35.07 27.63
CA PHE A 670 11.57 -34.95 28.99
C PHE A 670 12.62 -35.46 29.99
N ASP A 671 13.32 -34.52 30.61
CA ASP A 671 14.18 -34.83 31.77
C ASP A 671 13.27 -34.94 33.00
N ILE A 672 13.23 -36.12 33.63
CA ILE A 672 12.37 -36.49 34.76
C ILE A 672 13.13 -37.33 35.82
N ALA A 673 14.46 -37.40 35.70
CA ALA A 673 15.30 -38.21 36.58
C ALA A 673 15.11 -37.85 38.06
N GLY A 674 14.97 -38.86 38.91
CA GLY A 674 14.76 -38.70 40.35
C GLY A 674 13.35 -38.26 40.77
N GLN A 675 12.37 -38.18 39.86
CA GLN A 675 10.97 -37.92 40.20
C GLN A 675 10.13 -39.20 40.08
N CYS A 676 9.76 -39.75 41.23
CA CYS A 676 8.77 -40.82 41.36
C CYS A 676 7.43 -40.20 41.77
N HIS A 677 6.38 -40.41 40.99
CA HIS A 677 5.03 -39.95 41.28
C HIS A 677 4.07 -41.13 41.22
N ASP A 678 3.38 -41.36 42.34
CA ASP A 678 2.20 -42.21 42.44
C ASP A 678 0.97 -41.29 42.59
N PRO A 679 -0.05 -41.35 41.72
CA PRO A 679 -0.21 -42.24 40.56
C PRO A 679 0.53 -41.77 39.29
N VAL A 680 0.70 -42.72 38.36
CA VAL A 680 1.29 -42.55 37.01
C VAL A 680 0.71 -41.31 36.28
N ILE A 681 1.60 -40.46 35.76
CA ILE A 681 1.20 -39.23 35.08
C ILE A 681 0.89 -39.50 33.60
N LYS A 682 -0.39 -39.42 33.23
CA LYS A 682 -0.82 -39.54 31.83
C LYS A 682 -0.53 -38.26 31.06
N MET A 683 0.13 -38.40 29.91
CA MET A 683 0.41 -37.31 28.97
C MET A 683 -0.58 -37.31 27.80
N SER A 684 -1.06 -36.12 27.41
CA SER A 684 -2.06 -35.96 26.32
C SER A 684 -1.49 -36.03 24.90
N LEU A 685 -0.22 -36.43 24.74
CA LEU A 685 0.54 -36.30 23.50
C LEU A 685 -0.01 -37.25 22.42
N ARG A 686 -0.29 -36.71 21.22
CA ARG A 686 -0.93 -37.42 20.09
C ARG A 686 -0.05 -37.51 18.84
N LYS A 687 0.76 -36.47 18.56
CA LYS A 687 1.75 -36.45 17.47
C LYS A 687 3.10 -35.99 18.03
N LEU A 688 4.08 -36.89 18.03
CA LEU A 688 5.49 -36.59 18.24
C LEU A 688 6.22 -36.76 16.90
N CYS A 689 7.03 -35.77 16.52
CA CYS A 689 7.87 -35.83 15.33
C CYS A 689 9.29 -35.41 15.71
N LEU A 690 10.26 -36.27 15.41
CA LEU A 690 11.68 -36.09 15.72
C LEU A 690 12.47 -36.22 14.42
N SER A 691 13.27 -35.21 14.05
CA SER A 691 14.06 -35.27 12.82
C SER A 691 15.46 -34.68 12.98
N ASN A 692 16.49 -35.42 12.55
CA ASN A 692 17.89 -35.02 12.58
C ASN A 692 18.36 -34.54 13.97
N LEU A 693 18.41 -35.48 14.92
CA LEU A 693 18.75 -35.23 16.33
C LEU A 693 19.96 -36.09 16.77
N PRO A 694 21.20 -35.74 16.36
CA PRO A 694 22.38 -36.61 16.44
C PRO A 694 22.94 -36.87 17.85
N LYS A 695 22.38 -36.24 18.89
CA LYS A 695 22.69 -36.51 20.31
C LYS A 695 21.53 -37.08 21.12
N LEU A 696 20.32 -37.17 20.57
CA LEU A 696 19.15 -37.60 21.34
C LEU A 696 19.32 -39.06 21.76
N ARG A 697 19.32 -39.31 23.09
CA ARG A 697 19.48 -40.65 23.66
C ARG A 697 18.14 -41.29 24.02
N SER A 698 17.22 -40.51 24.57
CA SER A 698 15.86 -40.95 24.88
C SER A 698 14.87 -39.79 24.89
N VAL A 699 13.59 -40.11 24.66
CA VAL A 699 12.47 -39.19 24.86
C VAL A 699 12.27 -38.92 26.36
N CYS A 700 12.50 -39.92 27.23
CA CYS A 700 12.34 -39.83 28.70
C CYS A 700 13.48 -40.58 29.42
N ASN A 701 14.08 -39.98 30.45
CA ASN A 701 15.27 -40.52 31.12
C ASN A 701 15.02 -41.23 32.47
N ALA A 702 13.79 -41.66 32.74
CA ALA A 702 13.47 -42.56 33.85
C ALA A 702 12.74 -43.80 33.31
N ASP A 703 12.90 -44.93 34.00
CA ASP A 703 12.17 -46.16 33.68
C ASP A 703 10.66 -45.90 33.68
N ILE A 704 10.00 -46.15 32.56
CA ILE A 704 8.57 -45.82 32.37
C ILE A 704 7.62 -46.74 33.15
N GLY A 705 8.15 -47.75 33.86
CA GLY A 705 7.45 -48.60 34.83
C GLY A 705 6.95 -47.90 36.12
N GLY A 706 6.58 -46.61 36.06
CA GLY A 706 6.00 -45.89 37.19
C GLY A 706 5.56 -44.45 36.90
N THR A 707 6.40 -43.62 36.27
CA THR A 707 6.20 -42.14 36.33
C THR A 707 5.31 -41.55 35.23
N ILE A 708 5.38 -42.00 33.97
CA ILE A 708 4.62 -41.42 32.84
C ILE A 708 3.94 -42.53 32.00
N SER A 709 2.75 -42.25 31.45
CA SER A 709 2.22 -43.01 30.31
C SER A 709 1.83 -42.12 29.11
N PHE A 710 1.94 -42.69 27.90
CA PHE A 710 1.70 -42.03 26.62
C PHE A 710 0.54 -42.69 25.83
N ASP A 711 -0.52 -43.14 26.51
CA ASP A 711 -1.64 -43.93 25.94
C ASP A 711 -2.30 -43.33 24.68
N SER A 712 -2.19 -42.02 24.46
CA SER A 712 -2.76 -41.30 23.31
C SER A 712 -1.81 -41.13 22.11
N LEU A 713 -0.56 -41.57 22.22
CA LEU A 713 0.49 -41.31 21.25
C LEU A 713 0.43 -42.34 20.11
N LYS A 714 0.24 -41.85 18.88
CA LYS A 714 0.44 -42.68 17.67
C LYS A 714 1.92 -43.05 17.53
N PRO A 715 2.27 -44.14 16.80
CA PRO A 715 3.65 -44.49 16.50
C PRO A 715 4.44 -43.28 16.01
N VAL A 716 5.62 -43.10 16.57
CA VAL A 716 6.43 -41.89 16.44
C VAL A 716 7.27 -41.98 15.19
N ARG A 717 7.22 -40.93 14.38
CA ARG A 717 8.15 -40.76 13.26
C ARG A 717 9.44 -40.17 13.79
N ASP A 718 10.50 -40.96 13.76
CA ASP A 718 11.88 -40.51 13.93
C ASP A 718 12.63 -40.64 12.59
N ILE A 719 13.37 -39.60 12.22
CA ILE A 719 14.22 -39.56 11.03
C ILE A 719 15.59 -39.07 11.49
N ALA A 720 16.66 -39.76 11.10
CA ALA A 720 18.04 -39.40 11.47
C ALA A 720 18.25 -39.12 12.99
N CYS A 721 17.79 -40.03 13.86
CA CYS A 721 17.99 -39.98 15.31
C CYS A 721 18.93 -41.11 15.82
N PRO A 722 20.20 -41.17 15.37
CA PRO A 722 21.06 -42.37 15.41
C PRO A 722 21.53 -42.84 16.80
N LYS A 723 21.13 -42.18 17.89
CA LYS A 723 21.46 -42.56 19.28
C LYS A 723 20.23 -42.83 20.14
N LEU A 724 19.04 -42.82 19.53
CA LEU A 724 17.77 -42.97 20.24
C LEU A 724 17.57 -44.44 20.65
N GLU A 725 17.86 -44.74 21.91
CA GLU A 725 17.68 -46.07 22.48
C GLU A 725 16.21 -46.27 22.88
N ASN A 726 15.61 -47.40 22.50
CA ASN A 726 14.18 -47.68 22.70
C ASN A 726 13.83 -48.10 24.15
N SER A 727 14.33 -47.31 25.10
CA SER A 727 14.15 -47.43 26.55
C SER A 727 12.77 -46.99 27.05
N SER A 728 11.92 -46.44 26.17
CA SER A 728 10.74 -45.66 26.56
C SER A 728 9.39 -46.32 26.24
N GLY A 729 9.37 -47.55 25.70
CA GLY A 729 8.12 -48.25 25.37
C GLY A 729 7.29 -47.59 24.26
N ILE A 730 7.89 -46.63 23.54
CA ILE A 730 7.29 -45.91 22.43
C ILE A 730 7.49 -46.73 21.14
N ALA A 731 6.44 -46.90 20.35
CA ALA A 731 6.55 -47.50 19.02
C ALA A 731 7.08 -46.46 18.03
N PHE A 732 8.06 -46.84 17.21
CA PHE A 732 8.70 -45.98 16.19
C PHE A 732 8.45 -46.50 14.76
N THR A 733 8.42 -45.61 13.77
CA THR A 733 8.16 -45.95 12.35
C THR A 733 9.02 -45.10 11.41
N GLY A 734 9.93 -45.74 10.69
CA GLY A 734 10.89 -45.11 9.79
C GLY A 734 10.39 -44.90 8.35
N GLU A 735 9.15 -44.41 8.18
CA GLU A 735 8.61 -44.01 6.87
C GLU A 735 8.87 -42.51 6.61
N GLU A 736 9.39 -42.19 5.42
CA GLU A 736 9.49 -40.80 4.95
C GLU A 736 8.10 -40.21 4.69
N SER A 737 7.92 -38.90 4.90
CA SER A 737 6.61 -38.26 4.71
C SER A 737 6.71 -36.80 4.27
N GLN A 738 5.90 -36.44 3.27
CA GLN A 738 5.78 -35.08 2.69
C GLN A 738 5.38 -33.99 3.70
N ASP A 739 4.91 -34.37 4.90
CA ASP A 739 4.67 -33.49 6.08
C ASP A 739 5.84 -32.55 6.48
N LEU A 740 7.02 -32.70 5.88
CA LEU A 740 8.23 -31.90 6.17
C LEU A 740 8.52 -30.77 5.17
N GLU A 741 7.83 -30.71 4.02
CA GLU A 741 8.12 -29.71 2.97
C GLU A 741 7.77 -28.26 3.40
N GLU A 742 6.91 -28.06 4.41
CA GLU A 742 6.72 -26.78 5.13
C GLU A 742 7.96 -26.30 5.93
N SER A 743 9.16 -26.83 5.65
CA SER A 743 10.42 -26.43 6.29
C SER A 743 11.68 -26.53 5.41
N SER A 744 11.56 -26.98 4.17
CA SER A 744 12.69 -27.13 3.23
C SER A 744 12.88 -25.88 2.36
N GLU A 745 13.65 -24.92 2.88
CA GLU A 745 14.37 -23.83 2.17
C GLU A 745 13.57 -22.83 1.30
N ALA A 746 12.32 -23.10 0.91
CA ALA A 746 11.55 -22.25 -0.02
C ALA A 746 11.19 -20.86 0.53
N ASP A 747 10.84 -20.76 1.82
CA ASP A 747 10.46 -19.50 2.50
C ASP A 747 11.63 -18.51 2.69
N LEU A 748 12.84 -18.82 2.23
CA LEU A 748 14.02 -17.94 2.36
C LEU A 748 14.23 -17.00 1.15
N TYR A 749 13.57 -17.24 0.02
CA TYR A 749 13.72 -16.44 -1.21
C TYR A 749 12.42 -16.36 -2.03
N SER A 750 11.51 -15.47 -1.62
CA SER A 750 10.44 -14.92 -2.46
C SER A 750 10.23 -13.44 -2.11
N ASP A 751 10.27 -12.57 -3.11
CA ASP A 751 10.40 -11.10 -2.97
C ASP A 751 9.20 -10.38 -2.31
#